data_AF-A0A2R4SYP2-F1
#
_entry.id   AF-A0A2R4SYP2-F1
#
_cell.length_a   1.000
_cell.length_b   1.000
_cell.length_c   1.000
_cell.angle_alpha   90.00
_cell.angle_beta   90.00
_cell.angle_gamma   90.00
#
_symmetry.space_group_name_H-M   'P 1'
#
loop_
_entity.id
_entity.type
_entity.pdbx_description
1 polymer ?
#
loop_
_entity_poly.entity_id
_entity_poly.type
_entity_poly.pdbx_seq_one_letter_code
_entity_poly.pdbx_strand_id
1 'polypeptide(L)'
;MENVPPPAEELAILDRELVRLDARRAQLLARRAWLLNAIRPPAAPAMPAAPVARPFAAPPSEASPPNVQNLLLTLGGILLTIAAIAFTLVSWGHLGIGGRSAVLGAVTVAALAAPVALLRRRLTSTAEVVAALGLVLMVLDAYALHRVALADTDGLGYAAFASAALTALWAAYGLSLDELRIPLPVAALTAQLPLPLWALTGAAGAPSMEWALLATAALDVAVALWAKPAGVRAIVATGGATTGGWALLIGGSQSLAADTPLEAIPPAVLLLAAAALALFAAWRAPSAAVASSAAAGLAVIAAVGGVVRAGVPEGWAVLGYLLCAVALLGLVRTGLPGRLTTGLNGASGAVHALAVLWSLPLVALTLAGPLTGLEDIWSGAPAGAREALGLDLPPSALPAPPVILLLVATVLAAASRLPWPGAAAAATPGTPGPTEGPSGPAGAPGTSAPTGAAAGAAWGGWAPSGGAGAARPAGPAVSGVARRALAACGALVLAWAGLLVLPSSLDLNYPATVTLQLLLTAAALALAVRPGWVTRHAPTGDAVALACGLVGAVSAGLLSLATRPATFAVLGTLVVAFAAAAVTTRAHRAVQAVLACAGTVFATALVGAVGAAAELPPHRVALTLLAVPAAVALLAARPGRHPVALPMEFTGASAGLLAVALATGHRPTLALVLALCGVIAAGTAVRAERRPAAGYLAAVLFVLATWVRLAASDIASPEAYTLPVTVPALVVGVLRRRRDPEAPSWTAYGPGLAATLVPSLFAAWGDEHWPRPLLLGLAALALTLVGARLRLQALLVLGGAVLALDALHELAPYVVQAVGALPRWLPPALAGLLLLAVGATYEQRLRDARKLRDTLGRMR
;
A
#
# COMPACT_ATOMS: atom_id res chain seq x y z
N MET A 1 -9.54 -4.98 -20.05
CA MET A 1 -8.47 -4.93 -19.04
C MET A 1 -7.90 -3.52 -19.10
N GLU A 2 -8.57 -2.59 -18.44
CA GLU A 2 -7.97 -1.28 -18.21
C GLU A 2 -6.86 -1.46 -17.19
N ASN A 3 -5.66 -1.02 -17.56
CA ASN A 3 -4.48 -1.04 -16.73
C ASN A 3 -4.82 -0.38 -15.40
N VAL A 4 -4.84 -1.18 -14.32
CA VAL A 4 -4.92 -0.64 -12.97
C VAL A 4 -3.64 0.16 -12.78
N PRO A 5 -3.73 1.48 -12.59
CA PRO A 5 -2.57 2.32 -12.42
C PRO A 5 -1.90 1.96 -11.08
N PRO A 6 -0.58 2.17 -10.92
CA PRO A 6 0.11 1.98 -9.64
C PRO A 6 -0.63 2.71 -8.50
N PRO A 7 -0.58 2.22 -7.26
CA PRO A 7 -1.44 2.70 -6.16
C PRO A 7 -1.32 4.20 -5.88
N ALA A 8 -0.17 4.81 -6.20
CA ALA A 8 0.01 6.27 -6.14
C ALA A 8 -0.79 7.02 -7.22
N GLU A 9 -0.89 6.47 -8.43
CA GLU A 9 -1.71 7.02 -9.50
C GLU A 9 -3.21 6.75 -9.27
N GLU A 10 -3.57 5.61 -8.67
CA GLU A 10 -4.96 5.32 -8.29
C GLU A 10 -5.46 6.27 -7.18
N LEU A 11 -4.63 6.53 -6.16
CA LEU A 11 -4.87 7.58 -5.17
C LEU A 11 -5.01 8.96 -5.82
N ALA A 12 -4.12 9.32 -6.74
CA ALA A 12 -4.20 10.60 -7.45
C ALA A 12 -5.45 10.73 -8.33
N ILE A 13 -5.99 9.62 -8.85
CA ILE A 13 -7.25 9.60 -9.59
C ILE A 13 -8.43 9.74 -8.64
N LEU A 14 -8.43 9.01 -7.52
CA LEU A 14 -9.48 9.08 -6.49
C LEU A 14 -9.57 10.48 -5.86
N ASP A 15 -8.43 11.10 -5.55
CA ASP A 15 -8.39 12.47 -5.02
C ASP A 15 -8.95 13.47 -6.03
N ARG A 16 -8.65 13.31 -7.33
CA ARG A 16 -9.25 14.16 -8.38
C ARG A 16 -10.76 13.93 -8.52
N GLU A 17 -11.25 12.71 -8.33
CA GLU A 17 -12.68 12.42 -8.35
C GLU A 17 -13.41 13.00 -7.14
N LEU A 18 -12.83 12.90 -5.94
CA LEU A 18 -13.37 13.51 -4.73
C LEU A 18 -13.47 15.04 -4.89
N VAL A 19 -12.43 15.68 -5.42
CA VAL A 19 -12.44 17.13 -5.70
C VAL A 19 -13.55 17.49 -6.71
N ARG A 20 -13.77 16.67 -7.74
CA ARG A 20 -14.86 16.88 -8.72
C ARG A 20 -16.24 16.72 -8.08
N LEU A 21 -16.42 15.74 -7.19
CA LEU A 21 -17.68 15.52 -6.48
C LEU A 21 -18.01 16.66 -5.53
N ASP A 22 -17.01 17.18 -4.80
CA ASP A 22 -17.20 18.34 -3.93
C ASP A 22 -17.52 19.61 -4.72
N ALA A 23 -16.86 19.84 -5.86
CA ALA A 23 -17.21 20.93 -6.76
C ALA A 23 -18.66 20.81 -7.28
N ARG A 24 -19.10 19.59 -7.61
CA ARG A 24 -20.48 19.34 -8.06
C ARG A 24 -21.50 19.55 -6.94
N ARG A 25 -21.18 19.11 -5.73
CA ARG A 25 -22.01 19.35 -4.53
C ARG A 25 -22.16 20.85 -4.25
N ALA A 26 -21.07 21.60 -4.32
CA ALA A 26 -21.09 23.05 -4.17
C ALA A 26 -21.98 23.72 -5.25
N GLN A 27 -21.87 23.26 -6.50
CA GLN A 27 -22.70 23.75 -7.61
C GLN A 27 -24.20 23.47 -7.39
N LEU A 28 -24.55 22.28 -6.90
CA LEU A 28 -25.94 21.92 -6.58
C LEU A 28 -26.49 22.72 -5.40
N LEU A 29 -25.68 22.97 -4.37
CA LEU A 29 -26.05 23.81 -3.24
C LEU A 29 -26.25 25.28 -3.65
N ALA A 30 -25.37 25.81 -4.51
CA ALA A 30 -25.52 27.14 -5.09
C ALA A 30 -26.80 27.24 -5.93
N ARG A 31 -27.10 26.22 -6.75
CA ARG A 31 -28.33 26.17 -7.53
C ARG A 31 -29.58 26.08 -6.65
N ARG A 32 -29.53 25.28 -5.57
CA ARG A 32 -30.60 25.20 -4.57
C ARG A 32 -30.81 26.55 -3.88
N ALA A 33 -29.75 27.23 -3.46
CA ALA A 33 -29.84 28.55 -2.83
C ALA A 33 -30.43 29.59 -3.78
N TRP A 34 -30.04 29.55 -5.07
CA TRP A 34 -30.62 30.40 -6.10
C TRP A 34 -32.11 30.11 -6.30
N LEU A 35 -32.51 28.84 -6.41
CA LEU A 35 -33.92 28.45 -6.53
C LEU A 35 -34.75 28.89 -5.32
N LEU A 36 -34.20 28.79 -4.10
CA LEU A 36 -34.86 29.28 -2.88
C LEU A 36 -35.04 30.80 -2.88
N ASN A 37 -34.11 31.55 -3.46
CA ASN A 37 -34.27 33.00 -3.66
C ASN A 37 -35.25 33.34 -4.78
N ALA A 38 -35.31 32.54 -5.84
CA ALA A 38 -36.25 32.72 -6.95
C ALA A 38 -37.71 32.40 -6.57
N ILE A 39 -37.92 31.50 -5.60
CA ILE A 39 -39.26 31.15 -5.07
C ILE A 39 -39.73 32.16 -4.01
N ARG A 40 -38.84 32.99 -3.47
CA ARG A 40 -39.23 34.06 -2.54
C ARG A 40 -40.05 35.10 -3.32
N PRO A 41 -41.28 35.45 -2.88
CA PRO A 41 -42.09 36.45 -3.57
C PRO A 41 -41.34 37.80 -3.60
N PRO A 42 -41.48 38.58 -4.68
CA PRO A 42 -40.78 39.85 -4.81
C PRO A 42 -41.27 40.80 -3.72
N ALA A 43 -40.41 41.13 -2.77
CA ALA A 43 -40.61 42.30 -1.93
C ALA A 43 -40.55 43.54 -2.84
N ALA A 44 -41.52 44.45 -2.67
CA ALA A 44 -41.68 45.68 -3.44
C ALA A 44 -40.35 46.45 -3.61
N PRO A 45 -40.15 47.15 -4.74
CA PRO A 45 -38.87 47.73 -5.10
C PRO A 45 -38.49 48.84 -4.11
N ALA A 46 -37.53 48.55 -3.24
CA ALA A 46 -36.80 49.57 -2.49
C ALA A 46 -35.73 50.17 -3.42
N MET A 47 -35.73 51.49 -3.50
CA MET A 47 -34.82 52.36 -4.25
C MET A 47 -33.34 51.92 -4.11
N PRO A 48 -32.52 52.01 -5.17
CA PRO A 48 -31.18 51.41 -5.19
C PRO A 48 -30.22 52.17 -4.27
N ALA A 49 -29.84 51.55 -3.14
CA ALA A 49 -28.63 51.91 -2.43
C ALA A 49 -27.42 51.27 -3.14
N ALA A 50 -26.40 52.09 -3.39
CA ALA A 50 -25.17 51.72 -4.11
C ALA A 50 -24.54 50.41 -3.62
N PRO A 51 -23.92 49.61 -4.51
CA PRO A 51 -23.36 48.32 -4.14
C PRO A 51 -22.12 48.52 -3.28
N VAL A 52 -22.24 48.31 -1.96
CA VAL A 52 -21.07 48.03 -1.13
C VAL A 52 -20.58 46.63 -1.53
N ALA A 53 -19.40 46.59 -2.14
CA ALA A 53 -18.70 45.37 -2.50
C ALA A 53 -18.61 44.45 -1.27
N ARG A 54 -19.34 43.33 -1.30
CA ARG A 54 -19.10 42.24 -0.34
C ARG A 54 -17.85 41.49 -0.81
N PRO A 55 -16.82 41.31 0.04
CA PRO A 55 -15.65 40.55 -0.34
C PRO A 55 -16.05 39.12 -0.69
N PHE A 56 -15.41 38.57 -1.71
CA PHE A 56 -15.48 37.19 -2.15
C PHE A 56 -15.59 36.22 -0.97
N ALA A 57 -16.65 35.42 -0.94
CA ALA A 57 -16.78 34.32 0.01
C ALA A 57 -15.69 33.29 -0.31
N ALA A 58 -14.72 33.18 0.60
CA ALA A 58 -13.72 32.13 0.63
C ALA A 58 -14.39 30.73 0.71
N PRO A 59 -13.74 29.66 0.22
CA PRO A 59 -14.24 28.28 0.33
C PRO A 59 -14.53 27.89 1.78
N PRO A 60 -15.39 26.88 2.04
CA PRO A 60 -15.80 26.54 3.39
C PRO A 60 -14.58 26.14 4.22
N SER A 61 -14.33 26.88 5.31
CA SER A 61 -13.32 26.54 6.30
C SER A 61 -13.69 25.25 7.02
N GLU A 62 -12.73 24.35 7.19
CA GLU A 62 -12.85 23.04 7.85
C GLU A 62 -13.34 23.07 9.31
N ALA A 63 -13.48 24.25 9.92
CA ALA A 63 -13.97 24.43 11.28
C ALA A 63 -15.47 24.77 11.31
N SER A 64 -16.33 23.76 11.29
CA SER A 64 -17.74 23.95 11.65
C SER A 64 -17.88 24.28 13.15
N PRO A 65 -18.64 25.32 13.56
CA PRO A 65 -18.84 25.75 14.95
C PRO A 65 -19.14 24.66 16.00
N PRO A 66 -19.97 23.63 15.72
CA PRO A 66 -20.22 22.56 16.71
C PRO A 66 -19.01 21.62 16.94
N ASN A 67 -18.05 21.55 16.02
CA ASN A 67 -16.90 20.64 16.14
C ASN A 67 -15.84 21.19 17.12
N VAL A 68 -15.64 22.51 17.12
CA VAL A 68 -14.69 23.20 18.01
C VAL A 68 -15.14 23.12 19.48
N GLN A 69 -16.44 23.30 19.74
CA GLN A 69 -17.01 23.20 21.08
C GLN A 69 -16.79 21.82 21.71
N ASN A 70 -17.06 20.75 20.96
CA ASN A 70 -16.87 19.38 21.43
C ASN A 70 -15.39 19.11 21.74
N LEU A 71 -14.48 19.56 20.87
CA LEU A 71 -13.04 19.44 21.06
C LEU A 71 -12.57 20.08 22.37
N LEU A 72 -13.05 21.30 22.64
CA LEU A 72 -12.69 22.08 23.83
C LEU A 72 -13.26 21.46 25.13
N LEU A 73 -14.47 20.91 25.10
CA LEU A 73 -15.09 20.22 26.24
C LEU A 73 -14.47 18.85 26.51
N THR A 74 -14.02 18.13 25.47
CA THR A 74 -13.35 16.83 25.61
C THR A 74 -11.93 16.97 26.15
N LEU A 75 -11.20 17.98 25.70
CA LEU A 75 -9.81 18.17 26.06
C LEU A 75 -9.55 18.71 27.49
N GLY A 76 -10.30 19.66 28.02
CA GLY A 76 -11.61 19.30 28.52
C GLY A 76 -11.58 18.59 29.87
N GLY A 77 -12.57 17.71 29.99
CA GLY A 77 -12.58 16.66 30.99
C GLY A 77 -11.28 15.86 31.06
N ILE A 78 -10.55 15.63 29.95
CA ILE A 78 -9.29 14.85 29.95
C ILE A 78 -8.26 15.43 30.93
N LEU A 79 -8.02 16.74 30.92
CA LEU A 79 -7.04 17.35 31.83
C LEU A 79 -7.49 17.35 33.28
N LEU A 80 -8.79 17.50 33.52
CA LEU A 80 -9.35 17.44 34.86
C LEU A 80 -9.25 16.01 35.42
N THR A 81 -9.45 15.00 34.57
CA THR A 81 -9.19 13.61 34.91
C THR A 81 -7.71 13.36 35.21
N ILE A 82 -6.78 13.88 34.40
CA ILE A 82 -5.34 13.77 34.67
C ILE A 82 -4.98 14.44 36.01
N ALA A 83 -5.57 15.60 36.31
CA ALA A 83 -5.38 16.29 37.58
C ALA A 83 -5.95 15.49 38.77
N ALA A 84 -7.13 14.90 38.63
CA ALA A 84 -7.73 14.03 39.65
C ALA A 84 -6.87 12.78 39.90
N ILE A 85 -6.32 12.17 38.84
CA ILE A 85 -5.38 11.04 38.94
C ILE A 85 -4.08 11.45 39.63
N ALA A 86 -3.49 12.60 39.26
CA ALA A 86 -2.30 13.12 39.91
C ALA A 86 -2.56 13.40 41.41
N PHE A 87 -3.73 13.95 41.76
CA PHE A 87 -4.13 14.20 43.14
C PHE A 87 -4.32 12.91 43.95
N THR A 88 -4.89 11.85 43.36
CA THR A 88 -5.07 10.56 44.04
C THR A 88 -3.76 9.76 44.17
N LEU A 89 -2.85 9.83 43.19
CA LEU A 89 -1.63 9.01 43.14
C LEU A 89 -0.35 9.69 43.65
N VAL A 90 -0.17 11.00 43.42
CA VAL A 90 1.10 11.71 43.68
C VAL A 90 0.82 13.00 44.45
N SER A 91 0.83 12.91 45.77
CA SER A 91 0.64 14.09 46.63
C SER A 91 1.69 14.17 47.74
N TRP A 92 2.57 15.15 47.61
CA TRP A 92 3.62 15.56 48.53
C TRP A 92 3.11 16.48 49.66
N GLY A 93 2.16 16.01 50.51
CA GLY A 93 1.60 16.82 51.62
C GLY A 93 0.85 16.04 52.73
N HIS A 94 0.69 16.67 53.92
CA HIS A 94 0.31 16.12 55.25
C HIS A 94 -1.12 15.55 55.44
N LEU A 95 -1.98 15.52 54.42
CA LEU A 95 -3.34 14.97 54.54
C LEU A 95 -3.30 13.43 54.63
N GLY A 96 -3.86 12.82 55.69
CA GLY A 96 -3.98 11.36 55.81
C GLY A 96 -4.94 10.75 54.77
N ILE A 97 -4.79 9.45 54.47
CA ILE A 97 -5.52 8.76 53.39
C ILE A 97 -7.05 8.81 53.59
N GLY A 98 -7.53 8.70 54.84
CA GLY A 98 -8.96 8.81 55.16
C GLY A 98 -9.57 10.21 54.94
N GLY A 99 -8.79 11.28 55.14
CA GLY A 99 -9.23 12.64 54.80
C GLY A 99 -9.33 12.86 53.30
N ARG A 100 -8.43 12.22 52.52
CA ARG A 100 -8.44 12.26 51.06
C ARG A 100 -9.65 11.53 50.47
N SER A 101 -10.00 10.35 51.01
CA SER A 101 -11.18 9.60 50.56
C SER A 101 -12.50 10.31 50.89
N ALA A 102 -12.59 11.00 52.03
CA ALA A 102 -13.77 11.81 52.36
C ALA A 102 -13.95 13.00 51.40
N VAL A 103 -12.87 13.72 51.07
CA VAL A 103 -12.90 14.82 50.10
C VAL A 103 -13.24 14.31 48.69
N LEU A 104 -12.61 13.21 48.26
CA LEU A 104 -12.88 12.59 46.97
C LEU A 104 -14.35 12.15 46.88
N GLY A 105 -14.88 11.45 47.89
CA GLY A 105 -16.27 11.02 47.92
C GLY A 105 -17.28 12.17 47.91
N ALA A 106 -16.98 13.29 48.59
CA ALA A 106 -17.80 14.50 48.51
C ALA A 106 -17.81 15.10 47.09
N VAL A 107 -16.65 15.13 46.43
CA VAL A 107 -16.52 15.57 45.03
C VAL A 107 -17.24 14.61 44.08
N THR A 108 -17.20 13.30 44.31
CA THR A 108 -17.93 12.30 43.52
C THR A 108 -19.45 12.50 43.61
N VAL A 109 -19.99 12.66 44.82
CA VAL A 109 -21.42 12.92 45.02
C VAL A 109 -21.82 14.23 44.32
N ALA A 110 -21.02 15.28 44.44
CA ALA A 110 -21.26 16.54 43.74
C ALA A 110 -21.23 16.38 42.20
N ALA A 111 -20.27 15.60 41.67
CA ALA A 111 -20.15 15.32 40.24
C ALA A 111 -21.29 14.44 39.70
N LEU A 112 -21.87 13.54 40.51
CA LEU A 112 -23.02 12.71 40.11
C LEU A 112 -24.37 13.43 40.26
N ALA A 113 -24.47 14.40 41.18
CA ALA A 113 -25.67 15.22 41.39
C ALA A 113 -25.76 16.41 40.40
N ALA A 114 -24.63 17.00 40.01
CA ALA A 114 -24.58 18.13 39.08
C ALA A 114 -25.28 17.88 37.72
N PRO A 115 -25.17 16.70 37.08
CA PRO A 115 -25.91 16.36 35.86
C PRO A 115 -27.42 16.53 36.01
N VAL A 116 -28.00 16.19 37.18
CA VAL A 116 -29.44 16.36 37.44
C VAL A 116 -29.86 17.83 37.38
N ALA A 117 -29.04 18.73 37.95
CA ALA A 117 -29.29 20.18 37.89
C ALA A 117 -29.01 20.78 36.49
N LEU A 118 -28.00 20.26 35.79
CA LEU A 118 -27.63 20.70 34.43
C LEU A 118 -28.67 20.27 33.39
N LEU A 119 -29.26 19.08 33.53
CA LEU A 119 -30.36 18.60 32.69
C LEU A 119 -31.63 19.44 32.90
N ARG A 120 -31.94 19.82 34.16
CA ARG A 120 -33.02 20.78 34.46
C ARG A 120 -32.82 22.13 33.75
N ARG A 121 -31.56 22.54 33.50
CA ARG A 121 -31.18 23.75 32.75
C ARG A 121 -30.99 23.52 31.23
N ARG A 122 -31.30 22.31 30.74
CA ARG A 122 -31.12 21.84 29.35
C ARG A 122 -29.67 21.96 28.82
N LEU A 123 -28.68 21.76 29.69
CA LEU A 123 -27.25 21.75 29.35
C LEU A 123 -26.74 20.31 29.12
N THR A 124 -27.30 19.60 28.13
CA THR A 124 -27.07 18.15 27.96
C THR A 124 -25.60 17.80 27.70
N SER A 125 -24.88 18.54 26.86
CA SER A 125 -23.46 18.26 26.55
C SER A 125 -22.55 18.42 27.77
N THR A 126 -22.80 19.43 28.60
CA THR A 126 -22.04 19.65 29.83
C THR A 126 -22.41 18.61 30.89
N ALA A 127 -23.70 18.26 31.02
CA ALA A 127 -24.17 17.23 31.94
C ALA A 127 -23.52 15.86 31.64
N GLU A 128 -23.33 15.51 30.37
CA GLU A 128 -22.63 14.30 29.93
C GLU A 128 -21.15 14.29 30.33
N VAL A 129 -20.43 15.40 30.15
CA VAL A 129 -19.01 15.53 30.54
C VAL A 129 -18.86 15.42 32.06
N VAL A 130 -19.77 16.04 32.83
CA VAL A 130 -19.77 15.99 34.29
C VAL A 130 -20.19 14.61 34.81
N ALA A 131 -21.16 13.96 34.17
CA ALA A 131 -21.52 12.57 34.48
C ALA A 131 -20.36 11.61 34.22
N ALA A 132 -19.66 11.77 33.09
CA ALA A 132 -18.46 10.99 32.78
C ALA A 132 -17.36 11.18 33.84
N LEU A 133 -17.16 12.42 34.31
CA LEU A 133 -16.26 12.69 35.44
C LEU A 133 -16.72 11.97 36.72
N GLY A 134 -18.01 11.99 37.04
CA GLY A 134 -18.58 11.29 38.19
C GLY A 134 -18.37 9.77 38.14
N LEU A 135 -18.49 9.15 36.96
CA LEU A 135 -18.19 7.73 36.76
C LEU A 135 -16.70 7.41 37.02
N VAL A 136 -15.79 8.25 36.54
CA VAL A 136 -14.34 8.10 36.81
C VAL A 136 -14.04 8.23 38.30
N LEU A 137 -14.68 9.19 38.97
CA LEU A 137 -14.51 9.38 40.41
C LEU A 137 -15.02 8.17 41.21
N MET A 138 -16.11 7.51 40.80
CA MET A 138 -16.55 6.26 41.43
C MET A 138 -15.51 5.12 41.33
N VAL A 139 -14.74 5.05 40.24
CA VAL A 139 -13.62 4.09 40.12
C VAL A 139 -12.51 4.43 41.11
N LEU A 140 -12.18 5.72 41.26
CA LEU A 140 -11.19 6.18 42.24
C LEU A 140 -11.66 5.95 43.67
N ASP A 141 -12.96 6.06 43.95
CA ASP A 141 -13.55 5.76 45.26
C ASP A 141 -13.47 4.26 45.58
N ALA A 142 -13.73 3.37 44.61
CA ALA A 142 -13.55 1.93 44.78
C ALA A 142 -12.08 1.57 45.10
N TYR A 143 -11.12 2.21 44.41
CA TYR A 143 -9.70 2.07 44.70
C TYR A 143 -9.36 2.56 46.12
N ALA A 144 -9.85 3.74 46.50
CA ALA A 144 -9.63 4.30 47.83
C ALA A 144 -10.22 3.42 48.93
N LEU A 145 -11.41 2.85 48.71
CA LEU A 145 -12.07 1.95 49.65
C LEU A 145 -11.26 0.67 49.88
N HIS A 146 -10.74 0.06 48.80
CA HIS A 146 -9.85 -1.10 48.92
C HIS A 146 -8.60 -0.77 49.74
N ARG A 147 -7.97 0.37 49.46
CA ARG A 147 -6.71 0.77 50.11
C ARG A 147 -6.86 1.16 51.58
N VAL A 148 -8.03 1.65 52.00
CA VAL A 148 -8.25 2.19 53.35
C VAL A 148 -9.01 1.23 54.26
N ALA A 149 -10.08 0.59 53.76
CA ALA A 149 -11.01 -0.17 54.58
C ALA A 149 -10.91 -1.69 54.37
N LEU A 150 -10.41 -2.14 53.22
CA LEU A 150 -10.42 -3.56 52.82
C LEU A 150 -9.04 -4.02 52.32
N ALA A 151 -7.97 -3.48 52.90
CA ALA A 151 -6.59 -3.71 52.44
C ALA A 151 -6.15 -5.18 52.56
N ASP A 152 -6.76 -5.94 53.47
CA ASP A 152 -6.46 -7.35 53.73
C ASP A 152 -7.20 -8.32 52.78
N THR A 153 -8.09 -7.81 51.92
CA THR A 153 -8.83 -8.64 50.95
C THR A 153 -8.00 -8.88 49.69
N ASP A 154 -8.20 -10.04 49.04
CA ASP A 154 -7.57 -10.30 47.73
C ASP A 154 -7.98 -9.22 46.73
N GLY A 155 -6.98 -8.50 46.21
CA GLY A 155 -7.21 -7.35 45.32
C GLY A 155 -7.90 -7.73 44.01
N LEU A 156 -7.64 -8.94 43.48
CA LEU A 156 -8.27 -9.43 42.25
C LEU A 156 -9.73 -9.83 42.49
N GLY A 157 -10.00 -10.59 43.56
CA GLY A 157 -11.36 -10.89 43.98
C GLY A 157 -12.18 -9.64 44.29
N TYR A 158 -11.60 -8.65 44.98
CA TYR A 158 -12.22 -7.37 45.23
C TYR A 158 -12.52 -6.62 43.92
N ALA A 159 -11.58 -6.58 42.97
CA ALA A 159 -11.78 -5.91 41.68
C ALA A 159 -12.88 -6.59 40.82
N ALA A 160 -12.96 -7.93 40.83
CA ALA A 160 -14.02 -8.68 40.17
C ALA A 160 -15.40 -8.30 40.74
N PHE A 161 -15.51 -8.23 42.06
CA PHE A 161 -16.75 -7.83 42.73
C PHE A 161 -17.07 -6.34 42.51
N ALA A 162 -16.10 -5.44 42.67
CA ALA A 162 -16.28 -4.00 42.51
C ALA A 162 -16.69 -3.63 41.08
N SER A 163 -16.12 -4.27 40.06
CA SER A 163 -16.52 -4.07 38.66
C SER A 163 -17.95 -4.56 38.39
N ALA A 164 -18.37 -5.67 39.00
CA ALA A 164 -19.76 -6.13 38.93
C ALA A 164 -20.73 -5.15 39.63
N ALA A 165 -20.35 -4.63 40.80
CA ALA A 165 -21.14 -3.65 41.54
C ALA A 165 -21.26 -2.31 40.80
N LEU A 166 -20.15 -1.78 40.26
CA LEU A 166 -20.15 -0.56 39.44
C LEU A 166 -20.98 -0.72 38.17
N THR A 167 -20.90 -1.88 37.51
CA THR A 167 -21.75 -2.22 36.35
C THR A 167 -23.24 -2.11 36.70
N ALA A 168 -23.66 -2.70 37.82
CA ALA A 168 -25.05 -2.64 38.28
C ALA A 168 -25.48 -1.20 38.63
N LEU A 169 -24.62 -0.46 39.35
CA LEU A 169 -24.89 0.92 39.75
C LEU A 169 -25.00 1.87 38.56
N TRP A 170 -24.10 1.75 37.57
CA TRP A 170 -24.10 2.58 36.38
C TRP A 170 -25.25 2.22 35.42
N ALA A 171 -25.61 0.94 35.33
CA ALA A 171 -26.80 0.52 34.60
C ALA A 171 -28.07 1.11 35.24
N ALA A 172 -28.18 1.06 36.57
CA ALA A 172 -29.29 1.68 37.31
C ALA A 172 -29.33 3.21 37.15
N TYR A 173 -28.16 3.88 37.20
CA TYR A 173 -28.05 5.33 36.99
C TYR A 173 -28.45 5.73 35.56
N GLY A 174 -28.02 4.99 34.55
CA GLY A 174 -28.40 5.23 33.16
C GLY A 174 -29.87 4.96 32.85
N LEU A 175 -30.47 3.96 33.49
CA LEU A 175 -31.91 3.64 33.35
C LEU A 175 -32.82 4.62 34.12
N SER A 176 -32.30 5.34 35.11
CA SER A 176 -33.07 6.32 35.90
C SER A 176 -33.03 7.73 35.31
N LEU A 177 -32.04 8.02 34.46
CA LEU A 177 -31.88 9.32 33.80
C LEU A 177 -31.79 9.13 32.27
N ASP A 178 -32.93 8.84 31.63
CA ASP A 178 -33.06 8.49 30.20
C ASP A 178 -32.49 9.54 29.21
N GLU A 179 -32.23 10.78 29.65
CA GLU A 179 -31.61 11.82 28.82
C GLU A 179 -30.08 11.67 28.69
N LEU A 180 -29.42 10.93 29.58
CA LEU A 180 -27.97 10.66 29.57
C LEU A 180 -27.64 9.47 28.67
N ARG A 181 -26.70 9.64 27.75
CA ARG A 181 -26.31 8.64 26.76
C ARG A 181 -25.09 7.84 27.18
N ILE A 182 -24.22 8.37 28.04
CA ILE A 182 -22.95 7.75 28.43
C ILE A 182 -23.08 6.60 29.46
N PRO A 183 -23.94 6.63 30.49
CA PRO A 183 -23.86 5.67 31.60
C PRO A 183 -24.12 4.20 31.21
N LEU A 184 -25.12 3.94 30.37
CA LEU A 184 -25.46 2.59 29.90
C LEU A 184 -24.34 1.94 29.06
N PRO A 185 -23.77 2.64 28.06
CA PRO A 185 -22.53 2.24 27.38
C PRO A 185 -21.37 1.89 28.32
N VAL A 186 -21.14 2.72 29.34
CA VAL A 186 -20.03 2.53 30.28
C VAL A 186 -20.28 1.32 31.19
N ALA A 187 -21.52 1.09 31.62
CA ALA A 187 -21.91 -0.12 32.35
C ALA A 187 -21.69 -1.40 31.52
N ALA A 188 -22.08 -1.37 30.24
CA ALA A 188 -21.85 -2.50 29.34
C ALA A 188 -20.36 -2.79 29.11
N LEU A 189 -19.50 -1.77 29.16
CA LEU A 189 -18.05 -1.94 29.08
C LEU A 189 -17.49 -2.60 30.34
N THR A 190 -17.93 -2.18 31.54
CA THR A 190 -17.47 -2.78 32.79
C THR A 190 -18.02 -4.17 33.05
N ALA A 191 -19.17 -4.51 32.46
CA ALA A 191 -19.75 -5.85 32.54
C ALA A 191 -18.83 -6.96 32.00
N GLN A 192 -17.81 -6.60 31.20
CA GLN A 192 -16.86 -7.55 30.61
C GLN A 192 -15.75 -8.00 31.57
N LEU A 193 -15.57 -7.29 32.70
CA LEU A 193 -14.46 -7.49 33.64
C LEU A 193 -14.67 -8.56 34.75
N PRO A 194 -15.89 -8.81 35.28
CA PRO A 194 -16.05 -9.66 36.46
C PRO A 194 -15.56 -11.11 36.28
N LEU A 195 -15.94 -11.78 35.17
CA LEU A 195 -15.56 -13.18 34.95
C LEU A 195 -14.06 -13.36 34.68
N PRO A 196 -13.39 -12.54 33.82
CA PRO A 196 -11.94 -12.62 33.66
C PRO A 196 -11.17 -12.31 34.94
N LEU A 197 -11.59 -11.31 35.72
CA LEU A 197 -10.95 -10.99 37.00
C LEU A 197 -11.14 -12.11 38.03
N TRP A 198 -12.31 -12.77 38.03
CA TRP A 198 -12.55 -13.91 38.91
C TRP A 198 -11.67 -15.11 38.54
N ALA A 199 -11.50 -15.39 37.25
CA ALA A 199 -10.61 -16.43 36.76
C ALA A 199 -9.14 -16.18 37.16
N LEU A 200 -8.70 -14.92 37.20
CA LEU A 200 -7.33 -14.57 37.63
C LEU A 200 -7.05 -14.82 39.11
N THR A 201 -8.07 -14.99 39.94
CA THR A 201 -7.86 -15.28 41.37
C THR A 201 -7.26 -16.67 41.59
N GLY A 202 -7.44 -17.60 40.65
CA GLY A 202 -7.04 -19.00 40.81
C GLY A 202 -7.76 -19.73 41.93
N ALA A 203 -8.86 -19.16 42.47
CA ALA A 203 -9.60 -19.73 43.58
C ALA A 203 -10.25 -21.08 43.20
N ALA A 204 -10.39 -21.98 44.18
CA ALA A 204 -11.10 -23.24 44.00
C ALA A 204 -12.55 -22.97 43.53
N GLY A 205 -12.89 -23.41 42.31
CA GLY A 205 -14.19 -23.16 41.68
C GLY A 205 -14.22 -22.01 40.66
N ALA A 206 -13.14 -21.24 40.52
CA ALA A 206 -13.02 -20.26 39.43
C ALA A 206 -12.83 -20.99 38.08
N PRO A 207 -13.53 -20.59 37.01
CA PRO A 207 -13.31 -21.14 35.68
C PRO A 207 -11.89 -20.81 35.19
N SER A 208 -11.28 -21.65 34.35
CA SER A 208 -10.03 -21.27 33.69
C SER A 208 -10.27 -20.04 32.80
N MET A 209 -9.22 -19.24 32.63
CA MET A 209 -9.30 -17.94 31.95
C MET A 209 -9.94 -18.05 30.55
N GLU A 210 -9.60 -19.08 29.77
CA GLU A 210 -10.19 -19.28 28.44
C GLU A 210 -11.71 -19.48 28.46
N TRP A 211 -12.23 -20.27 29.41
CA TRP A 211 -13.65 -20.53 29.56
C TRP A 211 -14.37 -19.33 30.15
N ALA A 212 -13.72 -18.56 31.03
CA ALA A 212 -14.24 -17.30 31.53
C ALA A 212 -14.44 -16.28 30.40
N LEU A 213 -13.43 -16.13 29.51
CA LEU A 213 -13.51 -15.24 28.35
C LEU A 213 -14.58 -15.70 27.35
N LEU A 214 -14.68 -17.00 27.08
CA LEU A 214 -15.71 -17.54 26.20
C LEU A 214 -17.12 -17.37 26.79
N ALA A 215 -17.27 -17.52 28.10
CA ALA A 215 -18.52 -17.28 28.82
C ALA A 215 -18.93 -15.80 28.75
N THR A 216 -17.99 -14.86 28.97
CA THR A 216 -18.23 -13.42 28.78
C THR A 216 -18.69 -13.13 27.36
N ALA A 217 -18.03 -13.72 26.36
CA ALA A 217 -18.42 -13.56 24.95
C ALA A 217 -19.84 -14.09 24.67
N ALA A 218 -20.21 -15.22 25.29
CA ALA A 218 -21.55 -15.77 25.14
C ALA A 218 -22.63 -14.88 25.78
N LEU A 219 -22.35 -14.31 26.97
CA LEU A 219 -23.22 -13.33 27.63
C LEU A 219 -23.36 -12.06 26.79
N ASP A 220 -22.27 -11.59 26.19
CA ASP A 220 -22.28 -10.43 25.31
C ASP A 220 -23.13 -10.70 24.05
N VAL A 221 -22.96 -11.84 23.40
CA VAL A 221 -23.81 -12.25 22.26
C VAL A 221 -25.28 -12.30 22.69
N ALA A 222 -25.58 -12.82 23.88
CA ALA A 222 -26.93 -12.82 24.43
C ALA A 222 -27.46 -11.40 24.61
N VAL A 223 -26.74 -10.49 25.29
CA VAL A 223 -27.20 -9.11 25.52
C VAL A 223 -27.34 -8.34 24.20
N ALA A 224 -26.43 -8.53 23.23
CA ALA A 224 -26.47 -7.87 21.93
C ALA A 224 -27.70 -8.23 21.08
N LEU A 225 -28.28 -9.41 21.31
CA LEU A 225 -29.51 -9.86 20.65
C LEU A 225 -30.78 -9.25 21.26
N TRP A 226 -30.74 -8.78 22.51
CA TRP A 226 -31.93 -8.32 23.27
C TRP A 226 -31.93 -6.81 23.58
N ALA A 227 -30.76 -6.17 23.65
CA ALA A 227 -30.65 -4.74 23.98
C ALA A 227 -31.28 -3.85 22.89
N LYS A 228 -32.03 -2.81 23.29
CA LYS A 228 -32.65 -1.83 22.37
C LYS A 228 -31.70 -0.66 21.98
N PRO A 229 -30.90 -0.09 22.89
CA PRO A 229 -30.03 1.04 22.56
C PRO A 229 -28.89 0.62 21.60
N ALA A 230 -28.72 1.33 20.49
CA ALA A 230 -27.68 1.03 19.51
C ALA A 230 -26.25 1.13 20.08
N GLY A 231 -26.01 2.06 21.01
CA GLY A 231 -24.69 2.22 21.67
C GLY A 231 -24.30 1.03 22.54
N VAL A 232 -25.23 0.47 23.30
CA VAL A 232 -25.00 -0.72 24.13
C VAL A 232 -24.76 -1.95 23.25
N ARG A 233 -25.59 -2.16 22.23
CA ARG A 233 -25.39 -3.26 21.27
C ARG A 233 -24.03 -3.20 20.59
N ALA A 234 -23.55 -2.01 20.22
CA ALA A 234 -22.24 -1.84 19.63
C ALA A 234 -21.12 -2.25 20.59
N ILE A 235 -21.14 -1.76 21.83
CA ILE A 235 -20.12 -2.07 22.84
C ILE A 235 -20.08 -3.54 23.20
N VAL A 236 -21.25 -4.14 23.42
CA VAL A 236 -21.37 -5.56 23.77
C VAL A 236 -20.98 -6.44 22.58
N ALA A 237 -21.35 -6.08 21.34
CA ALA A 237 -20.88 -6.82 20.17
C ALA A 237 -19.36 -6.73 19.98
N THR A 238 -18.76 -5.56 20.24
CA THR A 238 -17.30 -5.42 20.21
C THR A 238 -16.63 -6.16 21.36
N GLY A 239 -17.22 -6.13 22.57
CA GLY A 239 -16.75 -6.85 23.76
C GLY A 239 -16.79 -8.37 23.59
N GLY A 240 -17.88 -8.88 23.03
CA GLY A 240 -18.02 -10.30 22.74
C GLY A 240 -17.04 -10.75 21.66
N ALA A 241 -16.77 -9.90 20.66
CA ALA A 241 -15.76 -10.17 19.64
C ALA A 241 -14.33 -10.14 20.21
N THR A 242 -14.02 -9.21 21.14
CA THR A 242 -12.69 -9.12 21.76
C THR A 242 -12.45 -10.28 22.73
N THR A 243 -13.38 -10.55 23.65
CA THR A 243 -13.27 -11.65 24.62
C THR A 243 -13.28 -13.01 23.94
N GLY A 244 -14.18 -13.23 22.97
CA GLY A 244 -14.19 -14.43 22.15
C GLY A 244 -12.93 -14.58 21.30
N GLY A 245 -12.40 -13.46 20.78
CA GLY A 245 -11.12 -13.42 20.06
C GLY A 245 -9.94 -13.83 20.96
N TRP A 246 -9.88 -13.33 22.19
CA TRP A 246 -8.87 -13.74 23.17
C TRP A 246 -8.98 -15.22 23.55
N ALA A 247 -10.19 -15.74 23.75
CA ALA A 247 -10.39 -17.18 23.98
C ALA A 247 -9.88 -18.04 22.81
N LEU A 248 -10.12 -17.61 21.56
CA LEU A 248 -9.58 -18.26 20.36
C LEU A 248 -8.05 -18.18 20.29
N LEU A 249 -7.44 -17.06 20.65
CA LEU A 249 -5.98 -16.91 20.68
C LEU A 249 -5.34 -17.82 21.74
N ILE A 250 -5.93 -17.88 22.93
CA ILE A 250 -5.47 -18.77 24.01
C ILE A 250 -5.58 -20.23 23.56
N GLY A 251 -6.76 -20.66 23.07
CA GLY A 251 -6.95 -22.01 22.55
C GLY A 251 -6.01 -22.36 21.40
N GLY A 252 -5.79 -21.43 20.47
CA GLY A 252 -4.83 -21.60 19.37
C GLY A 252 -3.40 -21.74 19.87
N SER A 253 -2.99 -20.92 20.84
CA SER A 253 -1.64 -20.98 21.43
C SER A 253 -1.39 -22.31 22.17
N GLN A 254 -2.36 -22.79 22.96
CA GLN A 254 -2.30 -24.09 23.62
C GLN A 254 -2.29 -25.25 22.62
N SER A 255 -3.08 -25.14 21.54
CA SER A 255 -3.07 -26.13 20.46
C SER A 255 -1.73 -26.22 19.74
N LEU A 256 -1.01 -25.10 19.59
CA LEU A 256 0.34 -25.05 19.02
C LEU A 256 1.44 -25.47 20.01
N ALA A 257 1.19 -25.36 21.31
CA ALA A 257 2.12 -25.79 22.36
C ALA A 257 1.99 -27.29 22.70
N ALA A 258 0.93 -27.95 22.25
CA ALA A 258 0.74 -29.39 22.46
C ALA A 258 1.74 -30.21 21.62
N ASP A 259 2.49 -31.07 22.31
CA ASP A 259 3.47 -31.97 21.70
C ASP A 259 2.83 -33.30 21.29
N THR A 260 1.77 -33.72 21.98
CA THR A 260 1.05 -34.95 21.68
C THR A 260 -0.41 -34.72 21.25
N PRO A 261 -1.02 -35.62 20.45
CA PRO A 261 -2.42 -35.50 20.04
C PRO A 261 -3.39 -35.48 21.23
N LEU A 262 -3.05 -36.14 22.35
CA LEU A 262 -3.88 -36.17 23.55
C LEU A 262 -3.89 -34.82 24.27
N GLU A 263 -2.73 -34.15 24.36
CA GLU A 263 -2.62 -32.80 24.93
C GLU A 263 -3.29 -31.74 24.04
N ALA A 264 -3.44 -32.00 22.74
CA ALA A 264 -4.15 -31.12 21.82
C ALA A 264 -5.69 -31.19 21.96
N ILE A 265 -6.25 -32.18 22.69
CA ILE A 265 -7.71 -32.35 22.82
C ILE A 265 -8.37 -31.21 23.62
N PRO A 266 -7.93 -30.86 24.85
CA PRO A 266 -8.54 -29.76 25.60
C PRO A 266 -8.63 -28.42 24.84
N PRO A 267 -7.56 -27.92 24.19
CA PRO A 267 -7.66 -26.69 23.40
C PRO A 267 -8.52 -26.86 22.14
N ALA A 268 -8.55 -28.06 21.52
CA ALA A 268 -9.45 -28.33 20.42
C ALA A 268 -10.93 -28.24 20.83
N VAL A 269 -11.30 -28.73 22.01
CA VAL A 269 -12.67 -28.62 22.55
C VAL A 269 -13.07 -27.15 22.76
N LEU A 270 -12.18 -26.35 23.34
CA LEU A 270 -12.39 -24.90 23.51
C LEU A 270 -12.59 -24.19 22.16
N LEU A 271 -11.72 -24.47 21.18
CA LEU A 271 -11.80 -23.89 19.84
C LEU A 271 -13.10 -24.29 19.11
N LEU A 272 -13.56 -25.53 19.27
CA LEU A 272 -14.85 -25.98 18.72
C LEU A 272 -16.04 -25.31 19.41
N ALA A 273 -15.99 -25.12 20.74
CA ALA A 273 -17.02 -24.38 21.48
C ALA A 273 -17.11 -22.91 21.02
N ALA A 274 -15.96 -22.26 20.83
CA ALA A 274 -15.88 -20.92 20.28
C ALA A 274 -16.39 -20.85 18.82
N ALA A 275 -16.07 -21.87 18.00
CA ALA A 275 -16.61 -21.97 16.64
C ALA A 275 -18.13 -22.11 16.61
N ALA A 276 -18.70 -22.92 17.51
CA ALA A 276 -20.15 -23.08 17.64
C ALA A 276 -20.82 -21.75 18.05
N LEU A 277 -20.25 -21.02 19.02
CA LEU A 277 -20.76 -19.71 19.43
C LEU A 277 -20.70 -18.70 18.28
N ALA A 278 -19.59 -18.67 17.53
CA ALA A 278 -19.42 -17.79 16.38
C ALA A 278 -20.37 -18.13 15.22
N LEU A 279 -20.64 -19.41 14.95
CA LEU A 279 -21.66 -19.83 13.98
C LEU A 279 -23.07 -19.46 14.44
N PHE A 280 -23.39 -19.62 15.72
CA PHE A 280 -24.67 -19.20 16.29
C PHE A 280 -24.88 -17.68 16.14
N ALA A 281 -23.86 -16.89 16.49
CA ALA A 281 -23.87 -15.44 16.28
C ALA A 281 -24.01 -15.09 14.79
N ALA A 282 -23.29 -15.78 13.90
CA ALA A 282 -23.37 -15.57 12.46
C ALA A 282 -24.78 -15.84 11.90
N TRP A 283 -25.45 -16.86 12.44
CA TRP A 283 -26.79 -17.26 12.02
C TRP A 283 -27.86 -16.28 12.51
N ARG A 284 -27.73 -15.75 13.73
CA ARG A 284 -28.67 -14.80 14.33
C ARG A 284 -28.45 -13.34 13.91
N ALA A 285 -27.20 -12.94 13.63
CA ALA A 285 -26.83 -11.56 13.31
C ALA A 285 -26.29 -11.44 11.87
N PRO A 286 -27.15 -11.14 10.87
CA PRO A 286 -26.75 -11.11 9.47
C PRO A 286 -25.68 -10.05 9.14
N SER A 287 -25.54 -9.00 9.97
CA SER A 287 -24.48 -7.99 9.84
C SER A 287 -23.09 -8.52 10.19
N ALA A 288 -22.99 -9.52 11.08
CA ALA A 288 -21.74 -10.12 11.52
C ALA A 288 -21.47 -11.49 10.88
N ALA A 289 -22.43 -12.02 10.11
CA ALA A 289 -22.41 -13.38 9.56
C ALA A 289 -21.10 -13.77 8.87
N VAL A 290 -20.52 -12.91 8.04
CA VAL A 290 -19.29 -13.21 7.31
C VAL A 290 -18.08 -13.27 8.24
N ALA A 291 -17.92 -12.28 9.13
CA ALA A 291 -16.79 -12.22 10.06
C ALA A 291 -16.83 -13.38 11.08
N SER A 292 -18.01 -13.63 11.67
CA SER A 292 -18.19 -14.69 12.66
C SER A 292 -18.08 -16.09 12.04
N SER A 293 -18.55 -16.30 10.81
CA SER A 293 -18.34 -17.58 10.12
C SER A 293 -16.89 -17.79 9.66
N ALA A 294 -16.16 -16.72 9.32
CA ALA A 294 -14.72 -16.81 9.07
C ALA A 294 -13.96 -17.19 10.35
N ALA A 295 -14.25 -16.55 11.48
CA ALA A 295 -13.67 -16.90 12.78
C ALA A 295 -13.98 -18.36 13.16
N ALA A 296 -15.21 -18.82 12.95
CA ALA A 296 -15.57 -20.21 13.18
C ALA A 296 -14.81 -21.19 12.27
N GLY A 297 -14.66 -20.87 10.99
CA GLY A 297 -13.89 -21.69 10.05
C GLY A 297 -12.43 -21.82 10.46
N LEU A 298 -11.80 -20.72 10.87
CA LEU A 298 -10.42 -20.72 11.38
C LEU A 298 -10.30 -21.52 12.67
N ALA A 299 -11.26 -21.39 13.59
CA ALA A 299 -11.28 -22.14 14.84
C ALA A 299 -11.44 -23.65 14.61
N VAL A 300 -12.28 -24.08 13.67
CA VAL A 300 -12.42 -25.50 13.28
C VAL A 300 -11.13 -26.02 12.65
N ILE A 301 -10.51 -25.26 11.73
CA ILE A 301 -9.25 -25.66 11.11
C ILE A 301 -8.13 -25.73 12.16
N ALA A 302 -8.08 -24.79 13.10
CA ALA A 302 -7.11 -24.80 14.19
C ALA A 302 -7.31 -26.00 15.12
N ALA A 303 -8.56 -26.31 15.49
CA ALA A 303 -8.88 -27.42 16.38
C ALA A 303 -8.49 -28.78 15.77
N VAL A 304 -8.92 -29.06 14.54
CA VAL A 304 -8.62 -30.33 13.87
C VAL A 304 -7.17 -30.40 13.43
N GLY A 305 -6.67 -29.31 12.84
CA GLY A 305 -5.31 -29.22 12.34
C GLY A 305 -4.27 -29.28 13.46
N GLY A 306 -4.57 -28.78 14.66
CA GLY A 306 -3.69 -28.87 15.83
C GLY A 306 -3.53 -30.30 16.35
N VAL A 307 -4.60 -31.10 16.35
CA VAL A 307 -4.53 -32.52 16.69
C VAL A 307 -3.73 -33.29 15.63
N VAL A 308 -3.93 -32.99 14.34
CA VAL A 308 -3.14 -33.58 13.25
C VAL A 308 -1.66 -33.16 13.35
N ARG A 309 -1.38 -31.89 13.66
CA ARG A 309 -0.02 -31.35 13.83
C ARG A 309 0.77 -32.14 14.84
N ALA A 310 0.18 -32.43 16.00
CA ALA A 310 0.86 -33.16 17.07
C ALA A 310 1.14 -34.64 16.73
N GLY A 311 0.51 -35.18 15.68
CA GLY A 311 0.72 -36.56 15.24
C GLY A 311 1.70 -36.72 14.06
N VAL A 312 2.20 -35.64 13.47
CA VAL A 312 2.96 -35.65 12.22
C VAL A 312 4.31 -34.92 12.43
N PRO A 313 5.42 -35.34 11.77
CA PRO A 313 6.70 -34.63 11.90
C PRO A 313 6.59 -33.13 11.58
N GLU A 314 7.36 -32.30 12.29
CA GLU A 314 7.24 -30.82 12.28
C GLU A 314 7.18 -30.20 10.87
N GLY A 315 7.95 -30.71 9.91
CA GLY A 315 7.95 -30.21 8.54
C GLY A 315 6.61 -30.33 7.81
N TRP A 316 5.75 -31.26 8.23
CA TRP A 316 4.45 -31.53 7.61
C TRP A 316 3.27 -30.92 8.38
N ALA A 317 3.52 -30.24 9.50
CA ALA A 317 2.52 -29.57 10.32
C ALA A 317 1.58 -28.67 9.49
N VAL A 318 2.14 -27.83 8.62
CA VAL A 318 1.38 -26.90 7.76
C VAL A 318 0.50 -27.63 6.77
N LEU A 319 0.93 -28.80 6.27
CA LEU A 319 0.11 -29.62 5.38
C LEU A 319 -1.14 -30.15 6.10
N GLY A 320 -1.03 -30.50 7.39
CA GLY A 320 -2.18 -30.92 8.20
C GLY A 320 -3.29 -29.86 8.26
N TYR A 321 -2.93 -28.61 8.54
CA TYR A 321 -3.87 -27.47 8.51
C TYR A 321 -4.43 -27.21 7.12
N LEU A 322 -3.59 -27.31 6.07
CA LEU A 322 -4.01 -27.12 4.69
C LEU A 322 -5.03 -28.19 4.25
N LEU A 323 -4.83 -29.45 4.61
CA LEU A 323 -5.79 -30.53 4.34
C LEU A 323 -7.12 -30.30 5.06
N CYS A 324 -7.09 -29.80 6.30
CA CYS A 324 -8.30 -29.39 7.02
C CYS A 324 -9.05 -28.25 6.30
N ALA A 325 -8.30 -27.28 5.74
CA ALA A 325 -8.89 -26.19 4.95
C ALA A 325 -9.51 -26.69 3.63
N VAL A 326 -8.90 -27.68 2.96
CA VAL A 326 -9.45 -28.33 1.77
C VAL A 326 -10.72 -29.12 2.12
N ALA A 327 -10.73 -29.86 3.23
CA ALA A 327 -11.90 -30.58 3.72
C ALA A 327 -13.07 -29.63 4.03
N LEU A 328 -12.80 -28.48 4.65
CA LEU A 328 -13.80 -27.44 4.90
C LEU A 328 -14.42 -26.91 3.60
N LEU A 329 -13.62 -26.68 2.55
CA LEU A 329 -14.15 -26.27 1.23
C LEU A 329 -15.07 -27.32 0.61
N GLY A 330 -14.79 -28.60 0.84
CA GLY A 330 -15.65 -29.71 0.43
C GLY A 330 -16.99 -29.69 1.18
N LEU A 331 -16.95 -29.54 2.50
CA LEU A 331 -18.14 -29.56 3.36
C LEU A 331 -19.07 -28.36 3.10
N VAL A 332 -18.53 -27.16 2.89
CA VAL A 332 -19.33 -25.94 2.68
C VAL A 332 -20.18 -26.00 1.40
N ARG A 333 -19.83 -26.87 0.46
CA ARG A 333 -20.58 -27.06 -0.81
C ARG A 333 -21.88 -27.85 -0.65
N THR A 334 -22.21 -28.39 0.53
CA THR A 334 -23.33 -29.34 0.71
C THR A 334 -24.66 -28.75 1.17
N GLY A 335 -24.79 -27.43 1.43
CA GLY A 335 -26.12 -26.81 1.67
C GLY A 335 -26.24 -25.62 2.62
N LEU A 336 -25.18 -24.91 2.96
CA LEU A 336 -25.25 -23.75 3.87
C LEU A 336 -25.72 -22.46 3.15
N PRO A 337 -26.39 -21.52 3.85
CA PRO A 337 -26.79 -20.24 3.28
C PRO A 337 -25.57 -19.40 2.86
N GLY A 338 -25.68 -18.67 1.74
CA GLY A 338 -24.56 -18.02 1.06
C GLY A 338 -23.70 -17.07 1.90
N ARG A 339 -24.25 -16.50 2.98
CA ARG A 339 -23.52 -15.61 3.90
C ARG A 339 -22.53 -16.37 4.77
N LEU A 340 -22.91 -17.56 5.24
CA LEU A 340 -22.06 -18.45 6.04
C LEU A 340 -20.98 -19.08 5.15
N THR A 341 -21.32 -19.46 3.91
CA THR A 341 -20.35 -20.03 2.98
C THR A 341 -19.25 -19.03 2.59
N THR A 342 -19.59 -17.74 2.47
CA THR A 342 -18.62 -16.70 2.14
C THR A 342 -17.53 -16.56 3.21
N GLY A 343 -17.90 -16.54 4.49
CA GLY A 343 -16.92 -16.46 5.57
C GLY A 343 -16.10 -17.75 5.74
N LEU A 344 -16.73 -18.92 5.65
CA LEU A 344 -16.02 -20.21 5.71
C LEU A 344 -15.03 -20.41 4.53
N ASN A 345 -15.41 -19.98 3.33
CA ASN A 345 -14.51 -19.95 2.17
C ASN A 345 -13.38 -18.94 2.38
N GLY A 346 -13.65 -17.80 3.01
CA GLY A 346 -12.65 -16.82 3.41
C GLY A 346 -11.62 -17.38 4.40
N ALA A 347 -12.08 -18.13 5.41
CA ALA A 347 -11.22 -18.82 6.37
C ALA A 347 -10.31 -19.85 5.70
N SER A 348 -10.88 -20.70 4.85
CA SER A 348 -10.07 -21.67 4.09
C SER A 348 -9.08 -20.97 3.16
N GLY A 349 -9.51 -19.92 2.44
CA GLY A 349 -8.63 -19.12 1.59
C GLY A 349 -7.48 -18.46 2.37
N ALA A 350 -7.73 -17.99 3.59
CA ALA A 350 -6.70 -17.44 4.47
C ALA A 350 -5.66 -18.51 4.86
N VAL A 351 -6.09 -19.74 5.16
CA VAL A 351 -5.17 -20.86 5.47
C VAL A 351 -4.35 -21.27 4.24
N HIS A 352 -4.94 -21.28 3.05
CA HIS A 352 -4.19 -21.51 1.81
C HIS A 352 -3.15 -20.41 1.57
N ALA A 353 -3.52 -19.14 1.78
CA ALA A 353 -2.60 -18.01 1.65
C ALA A 353 -1.45 -18.07 2.68
N LEU A 354 -1.74 -18.42 3.93
CA LEU A 354 -0.72 -18.63 4.97
C LEU A 354 0.20 -19.81 4.66
N ALA A 355 -0.33 -20.91 4.13
CA ALA A 355 0.47 -22.07 3.70
C ALA A 355 1.41 -21.73 2.53
N VAL A 356 0.92 -20.93 1.57
CA VAL A 356 1.78 -20.37 0.49
C VAL A 356 2.83 -19.44 1.08
N LEU A 357 2.45 -18.51 1.96
CA LEU A 357 3.37 -17.57 2.62
C LEU A 357 4.48 -18.30 3.38
N TRP A 358 4.15 -19.39 4.07
CA TRP A 358 5.10 -20.26 4.75
C TRP A 358 6.07 -20.96 3.79
N SER A 359 5.63 -21.23 2.55
CA SER A 359 6.46 -21.83 1.49
C SER A 359 7.32 -20.82 0.73
N LEU A 360 7.01 -19.51 0.83
CA LEU A 360 7.72 -18.45 0.10
C LEU A 360 9.21 -18.31 0.46
N PRO A 361 9.66 -18.45 1.72
CA PRO A 361 11.08 -18.40 2.05
C PRO A 361 11.90 -19.40 1.24
N LEU A 362 11.42 -20.63 1.04
CA LEU A 362 12.14 -21.62 0.24
C LEU A 362 12.15 -21.26 -1.26
N VAL A 363 11.06 -20.69 -1.79
CA VAL A 363 11.03 -20.16 -3.16
C VAL A 363 12.01 -18.99 -3.32
N ALA A 364 12.06 -18.09 -2.33
CA ALA A 364 12.97 -16.95 -2.34
C ALA A 364 14.43 -17.41 -2.24
N LEU A 365 14.72 -18.37 -1.37
CA LEU A 365 16.04 -18.97 -1.21
C LEU A 365 16.48 -19.75 -2.46
N THR A 366 15.57 -20.45 -3.14
CA THR A 366 15.92 -21.14 -4.40
C THR A 366 16.22 -20.17 -5.55
N LEU A 367 15.60 -18.98 -5.53
CA LEU A 367 15.85 -17.92 -6.51
C LEU A 367 17.08 -17.05 -6.17
N ALA A 368 17.32 -16.78 -4.88
CA ALA A 368 18.38 -15.92 -4.40
C ALA A 368 19.68 -16.67 -4.08
N GLY A 369 19.59 -17.96 -3.74
CA GLY A 369 20.72 -18.84 -3.44
C GLY A 369 21.82 -18.79 -4.51
N PRO A 370 21.51 -18.82 -5.82
CA PRO A 370 22.54 -18.71 -6.86
C PRO A 370 23.32 -17.39 -6.85
N LEU A 371 22.85 -16.35 -6.15
CA LEU A 371 23.58 -15.08 -6.01
C LEU A 371 24.76 -15.20 -5.04
N THR A 372 24.75 -16.15 -4.10
CA THR A 372 25.88 -16.35 -3.18
C THR A 372 27.12 -16.87 -3.91
N GLY A 373 26.92 -17.61 -5.01
CA GLY A 373 28.01 -18.10 -5.88
C GLY A 373 28.63 -17.04 -6.79
N LEU A 374 28.21 -15.77 -6.73
CA LEU A 374 28.79 -14.70 -7.55
C LEU A 374 30.22 -14.32 -7.13
N GLU A 375 30.63 -14.62 -5.89
CA GLU A 375 32.00 -14.39 -5.41
C GLU A 375 32.96 -15.48 -5.90
N ASP A 376 32.47 -16.71 -6.05
CA ASP A 376 33.26 -17.91 -6.37
C ASP A 376 32.88 -18.53 -7.73
N ILE A 377 32.93 -17.72 -8.79
CA ILE A 377 32.62 -18.15 -10.16
C ILE A 377 33.62 -19.22 -10.62
N TRP A 378 33.12 -20.32 -11.19
CA TRP A 378 33.91 -21.48 -11.63
C TRP A 378 34.72 -22.19 -10.53
N SER A 379 34.26 -22.13 -9.29
CA SER A 379 34.85 -22.86 -8.14
C SER A 379 34.67 -24.37 -8.20
N GLY A 380 33.69 -24.89 -8.95
CA GLY A 380 33.43 -26.32 -9.09
C GLY A 380 31.94 -26.65 -9.13
N ALA A 381 31.60 -27.87 -9.54
CA ALA A 381 30.21 -28.32 -9.50
C ALA A 381 29.83 -28.70 -8.06
N PRO A 382 28.77 -28.10 -7.47
CA PRO A 382 28.25 -28.56 -6.19
C PRO A 382 27.71 -30.00 -6.34
N ALA A 383 27.76 -30.79 -5.25
CA ALA A 383 27.32 -32.18 -5.25
C ALA A 383 25.79 -32.30 -5.42
N GLY A 384 25.04 -31.38 -4.82
CA GLY A 384 23.57 -31.38 -4.81
C GLY A 384 22.96 -29.99 -4.97
N ALA A 385 21.65 -29.98 -5.21
CA ALA A 385 20.85 -28.76 -5.33
C ALA A 385 20.92 -27.88 -4.07
N ARG A 386 21.04 -28.47 -2.89
CA ARG A 386 21.10 -27.73 -1.62
C ARG A 386 22.42 -26.98 -1.44
N GLU A 387 23.52 -27.64 -1.77
CA GLU A 387 24.86 -27.05 -1.75
C GLU A 387 24.97 -25.91 -2.78
N ALA A 388 24.39 -26.10 -3.97
CA ALA A 388 24.32 -25.06 -5.00
C ALA A 388 23.57 -23.79 -4.56
N LEU A 389 22.75 -23.87 -3.51
CA LEU A 389 21.96 -22.77 -2.97
C LEU A 389 22.54 -22.18 -1.68
N GLY A 390 23.63 -22.75 -1.14
CA GLY A 390 24.21 -22.37 0.15
C GLY A 390 23.27 -22.58 1.34
N LEU A 391 22.41 -23.60 1.28
CA LEU A 391 21.37 -23.86 2.30
C LEU A 391 21.81 -24.85 3.38
N ASP A 392 22.13 -24.34 4.56
CA ASP A 392 22.29 -25.14 5.80
C ASP A 392 20.94 -25.28 6.52
N LEU A 393 19.93 -25.86 5.88
CA LEU A 393 18.61 -26.11 6.49
C LEU A 393 18.44 -27.57 6.93
N PRO A 394 17.77 -27.83 8.06
CA PRO A 394 17.52 -29.19 8.53
C PRO A 394 16.68 -29.98 7.51
N PRO A 395 17.04 -31.24 7.20
CA PRO A 395 16.35 -32.06 6.19
C PRO A 395 14.84 -32.21 6.41
N SER A 396 14.38 -32.09 7.67
CA SER A 396 12.97 -32.22 8.07
C SER A 396 12.06 -31.10 7.55
N ALA A 397 12.59 -29.89 7.29
CA ALA A 397 11.79 -28.72 6.92
C ALA A 397 11.50 -28.62 5.40
N LEU A 398 12.21 -29.39 4.57
CA LEU A 398 12.31 -29.17 3.13
C LEU A 398 11.31 -29.93 2.22
N PRO A 399 10.68 -31.06 2.59
CA PRO A 399 9.84 -31.80 1.64
C PRO A 399 8.41 -31.25 1.50
N ALA A 400 7.89 -30.54 2.51
CA ALA A 400 6.50 -30.08 2.51
C ALA A 400 6.18 -28.89 1.58
N PRO A 401 7.05 -27.86 1.43
CA PRO A 401 6.75 -26.69 0.59
C PRO A 401 6.35 -26.99 -0.88
N PRO A 402 7.03 -27.87 -1.65
CA PRO A 402 6.60 -28.17 -3.01
C PRO A 402 5.21 -28.84 -3.04
N VAL A 403 4.93 -29.73 -2.08
CA VAL A 403 3.61 -30.39 -1.95
C VAL A 403 2.52 -29.36 -1.63
N ILE A 404 2.79 -28.43 -0.72
CA ILE A 404 1.88 -27.33 -0.36
C ILE A 404 1.58 -26.46 -1.58
N LEU A 405 2.61 -25.99 -2.29
CA LEU A 405 2.45 -25.14 -3.47
C LEU A 405 1.66 -25.85 -4.58
N LEU A 406 1.97 -27.13 -4.84
CA LEU A 406 1.26 -27.93 -5.84
C LEU A 406 -0.20 -28.20 -5.41
N LEU A 407 -0.45 -28.52 -4.13
CA LEU A 407 -1.81 -28.74 -3.63
C LEU A 407 -2.66 -27.47 -3.78
N VAL A 408 -2.15 -26.30 -3.36
CA VAL A 408 -2.87 -25.03 -3.54
C VAL A 408 -3.07 -24.72 -5.03
N ALA A 409 -2.08 -24.99 -5.89
CA ALA A 409 -2.22 -24.87 -7.33
C ALA A 409 -3.36 -25.75 -7.88
N THR A 410 -3.50 -26.99 -7.41
CA THR A 410 -4.60 -27.87 -7.82
C THR A 410 -5.97 -27.36 -7.35
N VAL A 411 -6.06 -26.81 -6.14
CA VAL A 411 -7.30 -26.23 -5.61
C VAL A 411 -7.72 -25.01 -6.43
N LEU A 412 -6.78 -24.11 -6.77
CA LEU A 412 -7.04 -22.97 -7.63
C LEU A 412 -7.39 -23.38 -9.07
N ALA A 413 -6.71 -24.40 -9.61
CA ALA A 413 -7.01 -24.96 -10.91
C ALA A 413 -8.43 -25.57 -10.93
N ALA A 414 -8.84 -26.29 -9.89
CA ALA A 414 -10.20 -26.80 -9.75
C ALA A 414 -11.23 -25.65 -9.63
N ALA A 415 -10.94 -24.63 -8.82
CA ALA A 415 -11.79 -23.45 -8.67
C ALA A 415 -11.97 -22.66 -9.98
N SER A 416 -10.96 -22.64 -10.85
CA SER A 416 -11.04 -22.02 -12.18
C SER A 416 -11.98 -22.77 -13.13
N ARG A 417 -12.17 -24.08 -12.91
CA ARG A 417 -12.98 -24.99 -13.77
C ARG A 417 -14.45 -25.07 -13.34
N LEU A 418 -14.76 -24.79 -12.07
CA LEU A 418 -16.11 -24.96 -11.54
C LEU A 418 -17.08 -23.81 -11.93
N PRO A 419 -18.36 -24.11 -12.26
CA PRO A 419 -19.39 -23.10 -12.42
C PRO A 419 -19.66 -22.41 -11.09
N TRP A 420 -19.48 -21.09 -11.02
CA TRP A 420 -19.86 -20.33 -9.82
C TRP A 420 -21.40 -20.19 -9.78
N PRO A 421 -22.07 -20.48 -8.65
CA PRO A 421 -23.54 -20.59 -8.58
C PRO A 421 -24.35 -19.35 -8.97
N GLY A 422 -23.73 -18.19 -9.22
CA GLY A 422 -24.41 -16.93 -9.52
C GLY A 422 -24.62 -16.60 -11.00
N ALA A 423 -24.08 -17.40 -11.94
CA ALA A 423 -24.13 -17.05 -13.37
C ALA A 423 -25.41 -17.49 -14.10
N ALA A 424 -26.15 -18.48 -13.57
CA ALA A 424 -27.32 -19.05 -14.24
C ALA A 424 -28.64 -18.29 -13.97
N ALA A 425 -28.71 -17.45 -12.93
CA ALA A 425 -29.94 -16.74 -12.57
C ALA A 425 -30.21 -15.47 -13.41
N ALA A 426 -29.27 -15.05 -14.27
CA ALA A 426 -29.42 -13.88 -15.13
C ALA A 426 -29.83 -14.21 -16.59
N ALA A 427 -29.98 -15.50 -16.92
CA ALA A 427 -30.43 -15.95 -18.23
C ALA A 427 -31.80 -16.64 -18.09
N THR A 428 -32.86 -15.84 -17.93
CA THR A 428 -34.22 -16.30 -18.24
C THR A 428 -34.43 -16.22 -19.76
N PRO A 429 -34.72 -17.34 -20.45
CA PRO A 429 -35.23 -17.30 -21.82
C PRO A 429 -36.75 -17.06 -21.78
N GLY A 430 -37.22 -16.03 -22.48
CA GLY A 430 -38.63 -15.89 -22.82
C GLY A 430 -39.23 -14.52 -22.54
N THR A 431 -39.23 -13.66 -23.55
CA THR A 431 -40.37 -12.78 -23.80
C THR A 431 -40.85 -13.08 -25.22
N PRO A 432 -42.10 -13.54 -25.41
CA PRO A 432 -42.64 -13.78 -26.74
C PRO A 432 -42.84 -12.43 -27.46
N GLY A 433 -42.56 -12.42 -28.76
CA GLY A 433 -42.64 -11.24 -29.62
C GLY A 433 -44.05 -10.66 -29.72
N PRO A 434 -44.18 -9.37 -30.06
CA PRO A 434 -45.47 -8.71 -30.18
C PRO A 434 -46.19 -9.18 -31.46
N THR A 435 -47.46 -9.49 -31.29
CA THR A 435 -48.40 -9.87 -32.36
C THR A 435 -48.59 -8.76 -33.39
N GLU A 436 -48.66 -9.20 -34.65
CA GLU A 436 -49.01 -8.44 -35.83
C GLU A 436 -50.35 -7.70 -35.71
N GLY A 437 -50.41 -6.49 -36.25
CA GLY A 437 -51.63 -5.73 -36.52
C GLY A 437 -51.38 -4.77 -37.71
N PRO A 438 -52.36 -4.54 -38.61
CA PRO A 438 -52.07 -4.40 -40.03
C PRO A 438 -51.96 -2.94 -40.55
N SER A 439 -51.06 -2.78 -41.52
CA SER A 439 -51.15 -1.95 -42.75
C SER A 439 -51.71 -0.50 -42.74
N GLY A 440 -50.79 0.47 -42.91
CA GLY A 440 -50.76 1.49 -44.00
C GLY A 440 -51.42 2.88 -43.78
N PRO A 441 -51.16 3.91 -44.63
CA PRO A 441 -50.08 4.04 -45.64
C PRO A 441 -49.33 5.41 -45.68
N ALA A 442 -48.17 5.38 -46.34
CA ALA A 442 -47.55 6.33 -47.29
C ALA A 442 -47.31 7.83 -46.97
N GLY A 443 -46.05 8.26 -47.20
CA GLY A 443 -45.67 9.65 -47.51
C GLY A 443 -44.20 10.01 -47.20
N ALA A 444 -43.29 9.80 -48.15
CA ALA A 444 -41.87 10.22 -48.14
C ALA A 444 -41.71 11.72 -48.52
N PRO A 445 -40.50 12.29 -48.78
CA PRO A 445 -39.10 11.99 -48.40
C PRO A 445 -38.37 13.25 -47.81
N GLY A 446 -37.11 13.16 -47.36
CA GLY A 446 -36.33 14.36 -47.04
C GLY A 446 -34.94 14.14 -46.45
N THR A 447 -33.92 14.23 -47.29
CA THR A 447 -32.48 14.22 -47.03
C THR A 447 -31.96 15.56 -46.46
N SER A 448 -31.12 15.54 -45.41
CA SER A 448 -29.88 16.34 -45.27
C SER A 448 -29.29 16.28 -43.85
N ALA A 449 -27.99 15.96 -43.75
CA ALA A 449 -27.10 16.14 -42.59
C ALA A 449 -26.92 17.63 -42.21
N PRO A 450 -26.11 18.06 -41.20
CA PRO A 450 -25.29 17.33 -40.23
C PRO A 450 -25.50 17.76 -38.74
N THR A 451 -25.09 16.92 -37.79
CA THR A 451 -25.15 17.22 -36.35
C THR A 451 -23.87 17.88 -35.85
N GLY A 452 -23.98 19.16 -35.46
CA GLY A 452 -23.06 19.88 -34.60
C GLY A 452 -23.67 20.14 -33.22
N ALA A 453 -22.83 19.97 -32.19
CA ALA A 453 -22.86 20.53 -30.84
C ALA A 453 -24.19 20.92 -30.13
N ALA A 454 -24.34 20.29 -28.96
CA ALA A 454 -24.74 20.86 -27.67
C ALA A 454 -26.23 21.15 -27.33
N ALA A 455 -26.57 20.66 -26.14
CA ALA A 455 -27.51 21.18 -25.15
C ALA A 455 -29.02 21.00 -25.34
N GLY A 456 -29.58 20.20 -24.42
CA GLY A 456 -30.71 20.64 -23.60
C GLY A 456 -32.02 19.93 -23.84
N ALA A 457 -32.81 19.89 -22.76
CA ALA A 457 -34.20 19.41 -22.68
C ALA A 457 -34.31 17.88 -22.51
N ALA A 458 -35.22 17.31 -21.73
CA ALA A 458 -36.34 17.86 -20.99
C ALA A 458 -37.12 16.68 -20.38
N TRP A 459 -37.61 16.86 -19.13
CA TRP A 459 -38.89 16.34 -18.62
C TRP A 459 -39.00 14.81 -18.44
N GLY A 460 -39.74 14.25 -17.49
CA GLY A 460 -40.54 14.74 -16.37
C GLY A 460 -40.56 13.56 -15.37
N GLY A 461 -40.46 13.83 -14.07
CA GLY A 461 -41.64 13.85 -13.23
C GLY A 461 -42.09 12.43 -12.88
N TRP A 462 -41.88 12.04 -11.61
CA TRP A 462 -42.94 11.67 -10.67
C TRP A 462 -42.27 11.33 -9.33
N ALA A 463 -42.77 11.94 -8.27
CA ALA A 463 -42.56 11.59 -6.87
C ALA A 463 -43.96 11.56 -6.22
N PRO A 464 -44.16 11.09 -4.97
CA PRO A 464 -43.35 10.21 -4.12
C PRO A 464 -44.21 9.08 -3.45
N SER A 465 -43.59 8.07 -2.86
CA SER A 465 -43.97 7.59 -1.51
C SER A 465 -43.09 6.43 -1.02
N GLY A 466 -42.62 6.57 0.23
CA GLY A 466 -42.66 5.50 1.23
C GLY A 466 -41.61 4.39 1.17
N GLY A 467 -40.69 4.43 2.15
CA GLY A 467 -40.36 3.23 2.93
C GLY A 467 -39.13 2.43 2.53
N ALA A 468 -38.21 2.34 3.49
CA ALA A 468 -37.34 1.19 3.79
C ALA A 468 -36.37 0.66 2.71
N GLY A 469 -35.08 0.66 3.06
CA GLY A 469 -34.07 -0.21 2.44
C GLY A 469 -33.01 0.52 1.64
N ALA A 470 -32.15 1.31 2.30
CA ALA A 470 -30.90 1.74 1.69
C ALA A 470 -29.99 0.51 1.51
N ALA A 471 -30.03 -0.07 0.31
CA ALA A 471 -29.06 -1.03 -0.17
C ALA A 471 -27.66 -0.40 -0.06
N ARG A 472 -26.78 -1.07 0.69
CA ARG A 472 -25.35 -0.76 0.71
C ARG A 472 -24.80 -0.83 -0.72
N PRO A 473 -23.84 0.03 -1.10
CA PRO A 473 -23.11 -0.18 -2.34
C PRO A 473 -22.36 -1.51 -2.20
N ALA A 474 -22.74 -2.50 -3.00
CA ALA A 474 -21.91 -3.68 -3.19
C ALA A 474 -20.57 -3.19 -3.75
N GLY A 475 -19.45 -3.50 -3.07
CA GLY A 475 -18.11 -3.29 -3.62
C GLY A 475 -18.01 -3.94 -5.01
N PRO A 476 -17.05 -3.52 -5.85
CA PRO A 476 -17.00 -3.93 -7.25
C PRO A 476 -17.06 -5.44 -7.32
N ALA A 477 -18.19 -5.97 -7.78
CA ALA A 477 -18.40 -7.39 -7.91
C ALA A 477 -17.48 -7.86 -9.04
N VAL A 478 -16.26 -8.25 -8.68
CA VAL A 478 -15.30 -8.86 -9.61
C VAL A 478 -16.04 -9.98 -10.32
N SER A 479 -16.21 -9.81 -11.64
CA SER A 479 -17.01 -10.71 -12.44
C SER A 479 -16.52 -12.15 -12.26
N GLY A 480 -17.42 -13.14 -12.33
CA GLY A 480 -17.04 -14.55 -12.20
C GLY A 480 -15.91 -14.95 -13.15
N VAL A 481 -15.80 -14.28 -14.30
CA VAL A 481 -14.72 -14.44 -15.29
C VAL A 481 -13.37 -13.97 -14.75
N ALA A 482 -13.30 -12.78 -14.14
CA ALA A 482 -12.07 -12.24 -13.57
C ALA A 482 -11.54 -13.10 -12.41
N ARG A 483 -12.42 -13.64 -11.55
CA ARG A 483 -12.02 -14.59 -10.49
C ARG A 483 -11.44 -15.89 -11.03
N ARG A 484 -12.00 -16.43 -12.12
CA ARG A 484 -11.44 -17.63 -12.78
C ARG A 484 -10.08 -17.35 -13.40
N ALA A 485 -9.92 -16.20 -14.03
CA ALA A 485 -8.63 -15.78 -14.60
C ALA A 485 -7.55 -15.65 -13.52
N LEU A 486 -7.86 -15.00 -12.40
CA LEU A 486 -6.96 -14.90 -11.25
C LEU A 486 -6.60 -16.26 -10.65
N ALA A 487 -7.58 -17.16 -10.50
CA ALA A 487 -7.33 -18.51 -10.01
C ALA A 487 -6.44 -19.33 -10.96
N ALA A 488 -6.65 -19.22 -12.28
CA ALA A 488 -5.83 -19.90 -13.28
C ALA A 488 -4.39 -19.36 -13.30
N CYS A 489 -4.21 -18.03 -13.23
CA CYS A 489 -2.89 -17.40 -13.12
C CYS A 489 -2.19 -17.80 -11.82
N GLY A 490 -2.88 -17.77 -10.68
CA GLY A 490 -2.34 -18.20 -9.39
C GLY A 490 -1.93 -19.67 -9.39
N ALA A 491 -2.74 -20.55 -9.99
CA ALA A 491 -2.39 -21.95 -10.15
C ALA A 491 -1.10 -22.15 -10.98
N LEU A 492 -0.93 -21.37 -12.06
CA LEU A 492 0.29 -21.44 -12.89
C LEU A 492 1.53 -21.01 -12.12
N VAL A 493 1.47 -19.89 -11.38
CA VAL A 493 2.59 -19.39 -10.57
C VAL A 493 2.97 -20.38 -9.48
N LEU A 494 1.99 -20.90 -8.75
CA LEU A 494 2.23 -21.85 -7.66
C LEU A 494 2.74 -23.20 -8.17
N ALA A 495 2.25 -23.67 -9.32
CA ALA A 495 2.78 -24.87 -9.96
C ALA A 495 4.23 -24.68 -10.41
N TRP A 496 4.55 -23.54 -11.03
CA TRP A 496 5.91 -23.20 -11.42
C TRP A 496 6.84 -23.10 -10.19
N ALA A 497 6.41 -22.42 -9.11
CA ALA A 497 7.18 -22.29 -7.88
C ALA A 497 7.40 -23.65 -7.18
N GLY A 498 6.36 -24.52 -7.14
CA GLY A 498 6.47 -25.86 -6.59
C GLY A 498 7.47 -26.74 -7.36
N LEU A 499 7.46 -26.66 -8.70
CA LEU A 499 8.42 -27.36 -9.56
C LEU A 499 9.84 -26.80 -9.47
N LEU A 500 9.99 -25.48 -9.30
CA LEU A 500 11.27 -24.81 -9.14
C LEU A 500 11.99 -25.26 -7.85
N VAL A 501 11.24 -25.42 -6.76
CA VAL A 501 11.77 -25.82 -5.45
C VAL A 501 12.06 -27.32 -5.37
N LEU A 502 11.43 -28.14 -6.21
CA LEU A 502 11.50 -29.60 -6.15
C LEU A 502 12.94 -30.17 -6.12
N PRO A 503 13.92 -29.69 -6.92
CA PRO A 503 15.30 -30.17 -6.84
C PRO A 503 15.95 -29.98 -5.47
N SER A 504 15.69 -28.83 -4.82
CA SER A 504 16.24 -28.51 -3.50
C SER A 504 15.62 -29.37 -2.40
N SER A 505 14.33 -29.69 -2.52
CA SER A 505 13.64 -30.58 -1.58
C SER A 505 14.15 -32.01 -1.68
N LEU A 506 14.36 -32.51 -2.91
CA LEU A 506 14.82 -33.88 -3.18
C LEU A 506 16.35 -34.05 -3.19
N ASP A 507 17.10 -32.95 -3.08
CA ASP A 507 18.57 -32.90 -3.21
C ASP A 507 19.08 -33.54 -4.51
N LEU A 508 18.47 -33.17 -5.63
CA LEU A 508 18.91 -33.67 -6.93
C LEU A 508 20.35 -33.23 -7.21
N ASN A 509 21.09 -34.04 -7.94
CA ASN A 509 22.44 -33.67 -8.35
C ASN A 509 22.44 -32.37 -9.19
N TYR A 510 23.56 -31.65 -9.21
CA TYR A 510 23.71 -30.39 -9.93
C TYR A 510 23.25 -30.43 -11.40
N PRO A 511 23.63 -31.42 -12.25
CA PRO A 511 23.17 -31.44 -13.64
C PRO A 511 21.67 -31.68 -13.77
N ALA A 512 21.04 -32.50 -12.91
CA ALA A 512 19.58 -32.66 -12.92
C ALA A 512 18.87 -31.36 -12.53
N THR A 513 19.44 -30.60 -11.59
CA THR A 513 18.89 -29.31 -11.15
C THR A 513 18.92 -28.28 -12.27
N VAL A 514 20.08 -28.10 -12.91
CA VAL A 514 20.23 -27.16 -14.04
C VAL A 514 19.34 -27.55 -15.22
N THR A 515 19.26 -28.85 -15.54
CA THR A 515 18.41 -29.34 -16.65
C THR A 515 16.93 -29.16 -16.34
N LEU A 516 16.46 -29.43 -15.11
CA LEU A 516 15.07 -29.19 -14.73
C LEU A 516 14.72 -27.71 -14.80
N GLN A 517 15.58 -26.80 -14.32
CA GLN A 517 15.33 -25.36 -14.44
C GLN A 517 15.30 -24.89 -15.90
N LEU A 518 16.18 -25.41 -16.75
CA LEU A 518 16.14 -25.15 -18.19
C LEU A 518 14.86 -25.68 -18.86
N LEU A 519 14.40 -26.87 -18.48
CA LEU A 519 13.13 -27.43 -19.00
C LEU A 519 11.92 -26.62 -18.51
N LEU A 520 11.94 -26.19 -17.25
CA LEU A 520 10.88 -25.37 -16.65
C LEU A 520 10.80 -23.98 -17.32
N THR A 521 11.94 -23.35 -17.60
CA THR A 521 12.00 -22.09 -18.35
C THR A 521 11.54 -22.26 -19.79
N ALA A 522 11.97 -23.31 -20.48
CA ALA A 522 11.52 -23.63 -21.82
C ALA A 522 10.00 -23.88 -21.88
N ALA A 523 9.43 -24.59 -20.90
CA ALA A 523 7.99 -24.82 -20.79
C ALA A 523 7.22 -23.50 -20.55
N ALA A 524 7.71 -22.64 -19.66
CA ALA A 524 7.12 -21.32 -19.41
C ALA A 524 7.17 -20.41 -20.65
N LEU A 525 8.30 -20.40 -21.38
CA LEU A 525 8.44 -19.69 -22.65
C LEU A 525 7.50 -20.25 -23.74
N ALA A 526 7.37 -21.59 -23.83
CA ALA A 526 6.46 -22.22 -24.78
C ALA A 526 5.00 -21.86 -24.49
N LEU A 527 4.60 -21.80 -23.21
CA LEU A 527 3.29 -21.33 -22.76
C LEU A 527 3.06 -19.85 -23.07
N ALA A 528 4.08 -19.00 -22.96
CA ALA A 528 3.99 -17.57 -23.29
C ALA A 528 3.92 -17.30 -24.81
N VAL A 529 4.51 -18.18 -25.64
CA VAL A 529 4.56 -18.04 -27.10
C VAL A 529 3.35 -18.67 -27.80
N ARG A 530 2.82 -19.78 -27.26
CA ARG A 530 1.67 -20.51 -27.82
C ARG A 530 0.47 -20.39 -26.87
N PRO A 531 -0.53 -19.53 -27.16
CA PRO A 531 -1.68 -19.38 -26.29
C PRO A 531 -2.44 -20.73 -26.17
N GLY A 532 -2.37 -21.33 -24.99
CA GLY A 532 -2.98 -22.62 -24.65
C GLY A 532 -4.39 -22.51 -24.05
N TRP A 533 -4.93 -23.63 -23.58
CA TRP A 533 -6.25 -23.69 -22.94
C TRP A 533 -6.39 -22.73 -21.72
N VAL A 534 -5.28 -22.52 -20.99
CA VAL A 534 -5.18 -21.59 -19.84
C VAL A 534 -5.45 -20.14 -20.26
N THR A 535 -4.94 -19.71 -21.42
CA THR A 535 -4.97 -18.31 -21.85
C THR A 535 -6.28 -17.96 -22.55
N ARG A 536 -7.01 -18.97 -23.07
CA ARG A 536 -8.42 -18.82 -23.51
C ARG A 536 -9.35 -18.35 -22.39
N HIS A 537 -9.05 -18.71 -21.15
CA HIS A 537 -9.86 -18.36 -19.97
C HIS A 537 -9.28 -17.18 -19.17
N ALA A 538 -8.01 -16.84 -19.41
CA ALA A 538 -7.26 -15.78 -18.71
C ALA A 538 -6.35 -15.01 -19.69
N PRO A 539 -6.77 -13.85 -20.21
CA PRO A 539 -5.97 -13.05 -21.15
C PRO A 539 -4.62 -12.57 -20.57
N THR A 540 -4.48 -12.55 -19.24
CA THR A 540 -3.22 -12.27 -18.53
C THR A 540 -2.27 -13.47 -18.42
N GLY A 541 -2.68 -14.68 -18.82
CA GLY A 541 -1.89 -15.90 -18.64
C GLY A 541 -0.53 -15.86 -19.35
N ASP A 542 -0.47 -15.27 -20.55
CA ASP A 542 0.77 -15.16 -21.33
C ASP A 542 1.83 -14.30 -20.61
N ALA A 543 1.41 -13.21 -19.98
CA ALA A 543 2.29 -12.32 -19.24
C ALA A 543 2.86 -12.99 -17.98
N VAL A 544 2.04 -13.78 -17.27
CA VAL A 544 2.47 -14.53 -16.08
C VAL A 544 3.45 -15.64 -16.48
N ALA A 545 3.16 -16.39 -17.54
CA ALA A 545 4.07 -17.41 -18.06
C ALA A 545 5.42 -16.80 -18.51
N LEU A 546 5.39 -15.63 -19.16
CA LEU A 546 6.58 -14.88 -19.53
C LEU A 546 7.40 -14.48 -18.29
N ALA A 547 6.74 -13.96 -17.25
CA ALA A 547 7.41 -13.59 -16.00
C ALA A 547 8.09 -14.79 -15.34
N CYS A 548 7.40 -15.94 -15.23
CA CYS A 548 7.99 -17.19 -14.73
C CYS A 548 9.18 -17.65 -15.59
N GLY A 549 9.08 -17.54 -16.92
CA GLY A 549 10.17 -17.87 -17.85
C GLY A 549 11.40 -16.98 -17.67
N LEU A 550 11.21 -15.67 -17.50
CA LEU A 550 12.30 -14.71 -17.27
C LEU A 550 12.99 -14.96 -15.92
N VAL A 551 12.22 -15.09 -14.85
CA VAL A 551 12.77 -15.34 -13.50
C VAL A 551 13.53 -16.66 -13.46
N GLY A 552 12.96 -17.72 -14.05
CA GLY A 552 13.64 -19.01 -14.14
C GLY A 552 14.90 -18.94 -14.99
N ALA A 553 14.94 -18.13 -16.05
CA ALA A 553 16.12 -18.00 -16.92
C ALA A 553 17.27 -17.29 -16.19
N VAL A 554 16.96 -16.28 -15.37
CA VAL A 554 17.94 -15.63 -14.49
C VAL A 554 18.48 -16.64 -13.48
N SER A 555 17.60 -17.38 -12.79
CA SER A 555 18.00 -18.44 -11.84
C SER A 555 18.90 -19.50 -12.48
N ALA A 556 18.50 -20.04 -13.64
CA ALA A 556 19.29 -21.03 -14.35
C ALA A 556 20.65 -20.46 -14.83
N GLY A 557 20.65 -19.21 -15.31
CA GLY A 557 21.87 -18.50 -15.72
C GLY A 557 22.86 -18.33 -14.56
N LEU A 558 22.37 -17.94 -13.38
CA LEU A 558 23.21 -17.80 -12.18
C LEU A 558 23.76 -19.15 -11.71
N LEU A 559 22.92 -20.19 -11.62
CA LEU A 559 23.37 -21.54 -11.25
C LEU A 559 24.45 -22.08 -12.20
N SER A 560 24.36 -21.72 -13.48
CA SER A 560 25.33 -22.16 -14.49
C SER A 560 26.74 -21.62 -14.28
N LEU A 561 26.93 -20.57 -13.47
CA LEU A 561 28.22 -19.96 -13.17
C LEU A 561 29.15 -20.85 -12.33
N ALA A 562 28.62 -21.92 -11.73
CA ALA A 562 29.41 -22.86 -10.94
C ALA A 562 30.49 -23.58 -11.79
N THR A 563 30.23 -23.86 -13.07
CA THR A 563 31.21 -24.51 -13.96
C THR A 563 31.21 -23.92 -15.36
N ARG A 564 32.41 -23.77 -15.96
CA ARG A 564 32.61 -23.30 -17.35
C ARG A 564 31.69 -23.99 -18.38
N PRO A 565 31.62 -25.34 -18.46
CA PRO A 565 30.76 -26.00 -19.44
C PRO A 565 29.27 -25.69 -19.23
N ALA A 566 28.80 -25.61 -17.98
CA ALA A 566 27.42 -25.25 -17.69
C ALA A 566 27.14 -23.80 -18.09
N THR A 567 28.04 -22.86 -17.79
CA THR A 567 27.89 -21.43 -18.13
C THR A 567 27.66 -21.25 -19.63
N PHE A 568 28.52 -21.84 -20.47
CA PHE A 568 28.40 -21.70 -21.92
C PHE A 568 27.18 -22.42 -22.49
N ALA A 569 26.87 -23.63 -22.01
CA ALA A 569 25.70 -24.39 -22.46
C ALA A 569 24.38 -23.69 -22.09
N VAL A 570 24.24 -23.24 -20.86
CA VAL A 570 23.03 -22.58 -20.35
C VAL A 570 22.85 -21.20 -20.98
N LEU A 571 23.86 -20.33 -20.97
CA LEU A 571 23.74 -19.00 -21.58
C LEU A 571 23.51 -19.10 -23.10
N GLY A 572 24.20 -20.02 -23.78
CA GLY A 572 23.98 -20.28 -25.21
C GLY A 572 22.56 -20.76 -25.51
N THR A 573 22.05 -21.73 -24.74
CA THR A 573 20.68 -22.23 -24.89
C THR A 573 19.63 -21.16 -24.58
N LEU A 574 19.84 -20.31 -23.56
CA LEU A 574 18.95 -19.20 -23.25
C LEU A 574 18.93 -18.16 -24.37
N VAL A 575 20.08 -17.77 -24.93
CA VAL A 575 20.14 -16.85 -26.09
C VAL A 575 19.33 -17.40 -27.27
N VAL A 576 19.51 -18.68 -27.60
CA VAL A 576 18.78 -19.34 -28.69
C VAL A 576 17.28 -19.45 -28.37
N ALA A 577 16.91 -19.82 -27.15
CA ALA A 577 15.52 -19.97 -26.72
C ALA A 577 14.76 -18.64 -26.75
N PHE A 578 15.34 -17.56 -26.23
CA PHE A 578 14.73 -16.23 -26.27
C PHE A 578 14.67 -15.66 -27.69
N ALA A 579 15.70 -15.88 -28.52
CA ALA A 579 15.67 -15.48 -29.93
C ALA A 579 14.59 -16.25 -30.71
N ALA A 580 14.50 -17.57 -30.53
CA ALA A 580 13.47 -18.40 -31.14
C ALA A 580 12.06 -18.01 -30.67
N ALA A 581 11.88 -17.77 -29.37
CA ALA A 581 10.62 -17.29 -28.80
C ALA A 581 10.22 -15.92 -29.38
N ALA A 582 11.16 -14.98 -29.52
CA ALA A 582 10.91 -13.66 -30.10
C ALA A 582 10.57 -13.72 -31.61
N VAL A 583 11.05 -14.73 -32.33
CA VAL A 583 10.72 -14.94 -33.76
C VAL A 583 9.40 -15.69 -33.94
N THR A 584 9.09 -16.64 -33.07
CA THR A 584 7.91 -17.53 -33.18
C THR A 584 6.67 -16.99 -32.51
N THR A 585 6.79 -16.02 -31.60
CA THR A 585 5.66 -15.45 -30.88
C THR A 585 4.66 -14.79 -31.83
N ARG A 586 3.40 -15.22 -31.69
CA ARG A 586 2.24 -14.57 -32.31
C ARG A 586 1.50 -13.67 -31.32
N ALA A 587 2.06 -13.49 -30.12
CA ALA A 587 1.48 -12.69 -29.04
C ALA A 587 1.67 -11.19 -29.28
N HIS A 588 1.21 -10.37 -28.33
CA HIS A 588 1.34 -8.91 -28.38
C HIS A 588 2.79 -8.45 -28.58
N ARG A 589 2.98 -7.33 -29.32
CA ARG A 589 4.29 -6.72 -29.62
C ARG A 589 5.16 -6.49 -28.38
N ALA A 590 4.55 -6.21 -27.22
CA ALA A 590 5.25 -6.03 -25.96
C ALA A 590 5.97 -7.33 -25.49
N VAL A 591 5.33 -8.49 -25.62
CA VAL A 591 5.93 -9.80 -25.28
C VAL A 591 7.11 -10.08 -26.18
N GLN A 592 6.97 -9.81 -27.48
CA GLN A 592 8.06 -9.95 -28.44
C GLN A 592 9.27 -9.06 -28.08
N ALA A 593 9.02 -7.82 -27.67
CA ALA A 593 10.08 -6.90 -27.24
C ALA A 593 10.80 -7.39 -25.98
N VAL A 594 10.05 -7.85 -24.97
CA VAL A 594 10.63 -8.39 -23.73
C VAL A 594 11.50 -9.63 -24.02
N LEU A 595 11.03 -10.55 -24.87
CA LEU A 595 11.80 -11.73 -25.26
C LEU A 595 13.10 -11.35 -25.98
N ALA A 596 13.05 -10.36 -26.88
CA ALA A 596 14.23 -9.87 -27.59
C ALA A 596 15.22 -9.18 -26.64
N CYS A 597 14.75 -8.34 -25.72
CA CYS A 597 15.57 -7.70 -24.68
C CYS A 597 16.22 -8.74 -23.77
N ALA A 598 15.49 -9.75 -23.30
CA ALA A 598 16.05 -10.84 -22.50
C ALA A 598 17.14 -11.60 -23.25
N GLY A 599 16.93 -11.92 -24.53
CA GLY A 599 17.95 -12.52 -25.39
C GLY A 599 19.22 -11.67 -25.50
N THR A 600 19.09 -10.33 -25.60
CA THR A 600 20.25 -9.42 -25.61
C THR A 600 21.00 -9.36 -24.27
N VAL A 601 20.29 -9.47 -23.14
CA VAL A 601 20.93 -9.56 -21.81
C VAL A 601 21.73 -10.85 -21.67
N PHE A 602 21.15 -12.00 -22.04
CA PHE A 602 21.89 -13.27 -22.00
C PHE A 602 23.05 -13.32 -23.00
N ALA A 603 22.94 -12.65 -24.16
CA ALA A 603 24.05 -12.50 -25.10
C ALA A 603 25.18 -11.64 -24.51
N THR A 604 24.84 -10.56 -23.79
CA THR A 604 25.80 -9.72 -23.06
C THR A 604 26.53 -10.54 -21.99
N ALA A 605 25.79 -11.32 -21.20
CA ALA A 605 26.36 -12.22 -20.21
C ALA A 605 27.27 -13.28 -20.83
N LEU A 606 26.88 -13.87 -21.97
CA LEU A 606 27.68 -14.86 -22.70
C LEU A 606 29.00 -14.25 -23.21
N VAL A 607 28.96 -13.07 -23.83
CA VAL A 607 30.18 -12.38 -24.29
C VAL A 607 31.09 -12.00 -23.12
N GLY A 608 30.51 -11.56 -22.00
CA GLY A 608 31.26 -11.32 -20.75
C GLY A 608 31.92 -12.59 -20.21
N ALA A 609 31.20 -13.71 -20.17
CA ALA A 609 31.72 -15.01 -19.74
C ALA A 609 32.84 -15.53 -20.65
N VAL A 610 32.73 -15.33 -21.98
CA VAL A 610 33.82 -15.65 -22.93
C VAL A 610 35.05 -14.79 -22.67
N GLY A 611 34.87 -13.48 -22.42
CA GLY A 611 35.96 -12.58 -22.08
C GLY A 611 36.67 -12.95 -20.77
N ALA A 612 35.89 -13.31 -19.74
CA ALA A 612 36.41 -13.80 -18.47
C ALA A 612 37.14 -15.14 -18.60
N ALA A 613 36.63 -16.06 -19.42
CA ALA A 613 37.25 -17.38 -19.62
C ALA A 613 38.55 -17.31 -20.42
N ALA A 614 38.68 -16.29 -21.26
CA ALA A 614 39.92 -15.95 -21.97
C ALA A 614 40.89 -15.11 -21.11
N GLU A 615 40.59 -14.90 -19.82
CA GLU A 615 41.41 -14.14 -18.85
C GLU A 615 41.79 -12.73 -19.37
N LEU A 616 40.91 -12.13 -20.15
CA LEU A 616 41.14 -10.80 -20.71
C LEU A 616 41.01 -9.75 -19.59
N PRO A 617 41.88 -8.73 -19.56
CA PRO A 617 41.71 -7.62 -18.62
C PRO A 617 40.39 -6.86 -18.90
N PRO A 618 39.76 -6.23 -17.88
CA PRO A 618 38.42 -5.63 -18.00
C PRO A 618 38.26 -4.67 -19.19
N HIS A 619 39.29 -3.88 -19.49
CA HIS A 619 39.29 -2.95 -20.60
C HIS A 619 39.28 -3.61 -22.00
N ARG A 620 39.77 -4.85 -22.13
CA ARG A 620 39.67 -5.63 -23.39
C ARG A 620 38.31 -6.33 -23.50
N VAL A 621 37.76 -6.79 -22.38
CA VAL A 621 36.37 -7.30 -22.32
C VAL A 621 35.38 -6.21 -22.75
N ALA A 622 35.62 -4.95 -22.37
CA ALA A 622 34.81 -3.82 -22.84
C ALA A 622 34.74 -3.74 -24.38
N LEU A 623 35.85 -4.02 -25.09
CA LEU A 623 35.88 -3.98 -26.56
C LEU A 623 35.11 -5.13 -27.20
N THR A 624 35.20 -6.35 -26.64
CA THR A 624 34.43 -7.49 -27.15
C THR A 624 32.94 -7.31 -26.86
N LEU A 625 32.58 -6.69 -25.73
CA LEU A 625 31.20 -6.41 -25.34
C LEU A 625 30.48 -5.46 -26.31
N LEU A 626 31.20 -4.55 -26.98
CA LEU A 626 30.64 -3.64 -28.00
C LEU A 626 30.07 -4.37 -29.23
N ALA A 627 30.42 -5.64 -29.45
CA ALA A 627 29.79 -6.46 -30.48
C ALA A 627 28.27 -6.60 -30.27
N VAL A 628 27.80 -6.57 -29.02
CA VAL A 628 26.38 -6.69 -28.68
C VAL A 628 25.56 -5.46 -29.11
N PRO A 629 25.86 -4.21 -28.67
CA PRO A 629 25.14 -3.03 -29.16
C PRO A 629 25.28 -2.85 -30.68
N ALA A 630 26.42 -3.21 -31.27
CA ALA A 630 26.59 -3.18 -32.72
C ALA A 630 25.64 -4.17 -33.44
N ALA A 631 25.57 -5.41 -32.97
CA ALA A 631 24.64 -6.41 -33.51
C ALA A 631 23.18 -6.00 -33.33
N VAL A 632 22.82 -5.43 -32.17
CA VAL A 632 21.49 -4.88 -31.91
C VAL A 632 21.16 -3.75 -32.89
N ALA A 633 22.08 -2.81 -33.10
CA ALA A 633 21.90 -1.71 -34.07
C ALA A 633 21.70 -2.24 -35.50
N LEU A 634 22.45 -3.26 -35.92
CA LEU A 634 22.30 -3.89 -37.23
C LEU A 634 20.96 -4.65 -37.37
N LEU A 635 20.55 -5.40 -36.34
CA LEU A 635 19.28 -6.13 -36.34
C LEU A 635 18.07 -5.19 -36.33
N ALA A 636 18.18 -4.06 -35.63
CA ALA A 636 17.19 -3.01 -35.61
C ALA A 636 17.06 -2.27 -36.96
N ALA A 637 18.08 -2.35 -37.82
CA ALA A 637 18.06 -1.72 -39.16
C ALA A 637 17.18 -2.48 -40.17
N ARG A 638 16.72 -3.69 -39.84
CA ARG A 638 15.95 -4.52 -40.77
C ARG A 638 14.48 -4.06 -40.82
N PRO A 639 13.91 -3.80 -42.01
CA PRO A 639 12.58 -3.19 -42.19
C PRO A 639 11.41 -4.02 -41.63
N GLY A 640 11.62 -5.29 -41.25
CA GLY A 640 10.59 -6.12 -40.61
C GLY A 640 10.49 -6.00 -39.08
N ARG A 641 11.37 -5.23 -38.41
CA ARG A 641 11.48 -5.21 -36.92
C ARG A 641 11.27 -3.85 -36.26
N HIS A 642 10.74 -2.86 -36.98
CA HIS A 642 10.50 -1.50 -36.48
C HIS A 642 9.83 -1.39 -35.10
N PRO A 643 8.79 -2.18 -34.72
CA PRO A 643 8.15 -2.00 -33.41
C PRO A 643 8.98 -2.53 -32.22
N VAL A 644 9.94 -3.43 -32.46
CA VAL A 644 10.79 -4.04 -31.41
C VAL A 644 12.18 -3.37 -31.35
N ALA A 645 12.52 -2.59 -32.38
CA ALA A 645 13.80 -1.91 -32.50
C ALA A 645 14.10 -0.96 -31.33
N LEU A 646 13.11 -0.20 -30.83
CA LEU A 646 13.34 0.79 -29.77
C LEU A 646 13.72 0.16 -28.41
N PRO A 647 12.94 -0.79 -27.85
CA PRO A 647 13.35 -1.50 -26.63
C PRO A 647 14.68 -2.23 -26.76
N MET A 648 14.91 -2.90 -27.90
CA MET A 648 16.18 -3.60 -28.15
C MET A 648 17.36 -2.63 -28.19
N GLU A 649 17.24 -1.48 -28.86
CA GLU A 649 18.29 -0.46 -28.91
C GLU A 649 18.62 0.10 -27.52
N PHE A 650 17.63 0.28 -26.64
CA PHE A 650 17.89 0.66 -25.24
C PHE A 650 18.63 -0.43 -24.46
N THR A 651 18.26 -1.71 -24.63
CA THR A 651 18.98 -2.82 -23.99
C THR A 651 20.39 -3.02 -24.56
N GLY A 652 20.58 -2.78 -25.85
CA GLY A 652 21.90 -2.69 -26.46
C GLY A 652 22.71 -1.53 -25.88
N ALA A 653 22.11 -0.35 -25.73
CA ALA A 653 22.76 0.81 -25.13
C ALA A 653 23.19 0.56 -23.67
N SER A 654 22.41 -0.19 -22.88
CA SER A 654 22.84 -0.59 -21.53
C SER A 654 24.07 -1.50 -21.55
N ALA A 655 24.19 -2.41 -22.52
CA ALA A 655 25.42 -3.18 -22.72
C ALA A 655 26.61 -2.27 -23.12
N GLY A 656 26.36 -1.23 -23.91
CA GLY A 656 27.34 -0.18 -24.20
C GLY A 656 27.79 0.60 -22.96
N LEU A 657 26.87 0.93 -22.05
CA LEU A 657 27.19 1.57 -20.76
C LEU A 657 28.04 0.65 -19.86
N LEU A 658 27.74 -0.66 -19.83
CA LEU A 658 28.57 -1.65 -19.13
C LEU A 658 29.99 -1.70 -19.73
N ALA A 659 30.13 -1.64 -21.06
CA ALA A 659 31.43 -1.56 -21.71
C ALA A 659 32.21 -0.29 -21.29
N VAL A 660 31.53 0.86 -21.22
CA VAL A 660 32.13 2.13 -20.74
C VAL A 660 32.61 1.96 -19.29
N ALA A 661 31.79 1.37 -18.40
CA ALA A 661 32.14 1.13 -17.01
C ALA A 661 33.39 0.24 -16.87
N LEU A 662 33.45 -0.87 -17.61
CA LEU A 662 34.61 -1.78 -17.62
C LEU A 662 35.91 -1.13 -18.14
N ALA A 663 35.79 -0.09 -18.96
CA ALA A 663 36.94 0.63 -19.51
C ALA A 663 37.47 1.75 -18.59
N THR A 664 36.75 2.13 -17.53
CA THR A 664 37.10 3.27 -16.64
C THR A 664 38.47 3.17 -16.00
N GLY A 665 38.91 1.95 -15.65
CA GLY A 665 40.23 1.69 -15.07
C GLY A 665 41.41 1.99 -16.01
N HIS A 666 41.17 2.21 -17.30
CA HIS A 666 42.23 2.53 -18.26
C HIS A 666 41.77 3.63 -19.24
N ARG A 667 42.19 4.88 -18.96
CA ARG A 667 41.74 6.09 -19.66
C ARG A 667 41.84 6.00 -21.21
N PRO A 668 42.91 5.45 -21.83
CA PRO A 668 43.00 5.32 -23.29
C PRO A 668 41.92 4.42 -23.90
N THR A 669 41.63 3.29 -23.26
CA THR A 669 40.56 2.38 -23.73
C THR A 669 39.18 2.94 -23.46
N LEU A 670 39.00 3.69 -22.36
CA LEU A 670 37.74 4.41 -22.11
C LEU A 670 37.44 5.38 -23.26
N ALA A 671 38.43 6.15 -23.71
CA ALA A 671 38.28 7.04 -24.86
C ALA A 671 37.91 6.26 -26.15
N LEU A 672 38.55 5.12 -26.40
CA LEU A 672 38.23 4.26 -27.55
C LEU A 672 36.81 3.69 -27.48
N VAL A 673 36.39 3.20 -26.31
CA VAL A 673 35.03 2.65 -26.09
C VAL A 673 33.97 3.74 -26.27
N LEU A 674 34.19 4.94 -25.72
CA LEU A 674 33.30 6.09 -25.94
C LEU A 674 33.21 6.47 -27.42
N ALA A 675 34.33 6.46 -28.15
CA ALA A 675 34.35 6.73 -29.58
C ALA A 675 33.59 5.66 -30.38
N LEU A 676 33.77 4.38 -30.08
CA LEU A 676 33.06 3.29 -30.74
C LEU A 676 31.55 3.31 -30.42
N CYS A 677 31.16 3.63 -29.18
CA CYS A 677 29.76 3.91 -28.84
C CYS A 677 29.21 5.09 -29.66
N GLY A 678 30.01 6.15 -29.85
CA GLY A 678 29.69 7.28 -30.72
C GLY A 678 29.48 6.87 -32.18
N VAL A 679 30.29 5.95 -32.71
CA VAL A 679 30.14 5.37 -34.05
C VAL A 679 28.85 4.55 -34.16
N ILE A 680 28.52 3.73 -33.16
CA ILE A 680 27.27 2.96 -33.12
C ILE A 680 26.07 3.93 -33.11
N ALA A 681 26.11 4.98 -32.30
CA ALA A 681 25.07 6.03 -32.25
C ALA A 681 24.98 6.83 -33.56
N ALA A 682 26.10 7.13 -34.23
CA ALA A 682 26.10 7.77 -35.53
C ALA A 682 25.47 6.86 -36.61
N GLY A 683 25.76 5.55 -36.55
CA GLY A 683 25.14 4.55 -37.42
C GLY A 683 23.62 4.44 -37.23
N THR A 684 23.12 4.57 -36.00
CA THR A 684 21.66 4.61 -35.75
C THR A 684 21.03 5.93 -36.20
N ALA A 685 21.79 7.04 -36.20
CA ALA A 685 21.35 8.36 -36.68
C ALA A 685 21.15 8.46 -38.20
N VAL A 686 21.66 7.49 -38.99
CA VAL A 686 21.40 7.40 -40.44
C VAL A 686 19.90 7.23 -40.73
N ARG A 687 19.12 6.72 -39.78
CA ARG A 687 17.66 6.58 -39.91
C ARG A 687 16.97 7.92 -39.65
N ALA A 688 16.17 8.37 -40.61
CA ALA A 688 15.47 9.67 -40.54
C ALA A 688 14.65 9.85 -39.24
N GLU A 689 14.03 8.78 -38.76
CA GLU A 689 13.22 8.77 -37.52
C GLU A 689 14.05 9.01 -36.24
N ARG A 690 15.34 8.65 -36.21
CA ARG A 690 16.21 8.69 -35.02
C ARG A 690 17.34 9.71 -35.10
N ARG A 691 17.45 10.37 -36.25
CA ARG A 691 18.49 11.35 -36.60
C ARG A 691 18.76 12.42 -35.54
N PRO A 692 17.75 13.09 -34.93
CA PRO A 692 18.05 14.13 -33.93
C PRO A 692 18.61 13.53 -32.64
N ALA A 693 17.95 12.54 -32.03
CA ALA A 693 18.34 12.00 -30.73
C ALA A 693 19.66 11.21 -30.80
N ALA A 694 19.81 10.32 -31.77
CA ALA A 694 21.04 9.54 -31.94
C ALA A 694 22.22 10.39 -32.41
N GLY A 695 21.96 11.45 -33.19
CA GLY A 695 22.97 12.42 -33.61
C GLY A 695 23.52 13.23 -32.43
N TYR A 696 22.66 13.71 -31.53
CA TYR A 696 23.12 14.39 -30.31
C TYR A 696 23.88 13.44 -29.37
N LEU A 697 23.40 12.20 -29.21
CA LEU A 697 24.10 11.19 -28.41
C LEU A 697 25.50 10.89 -28.96
N ALA A 698 25.63 10.71 -30.28
CA ALA A 698 26.91 10.51 -30.93
C ALA A 698 27.87 11.69 -30.69
N ALA A 699 27.37 12.93 -30.84
CA ALA A 699 28.16 14.13 -30.58
C ALA A 699 28.67 14.19 -29.13
N VAL A 700 27.79 13.93 -28.15
CA VAL A 700 28.18 13.90 -26.72
C VAL A 700 29.23 12.82 -26.46
N LEU A 701 29.05 11.61 -27.00
CA LEU A 701 30.00 10.51 -26.82
C LEU A 701 31.37 10.81 -27.44
N PHE A 702 31.42 11.44 -28.61
CA PHE A 702 32.68 11.88 -29.22
C PHE A 702 33.38 12.99 -28.44
N VAL A 703 32.62 13.95 -27.88
CA VAL A 703 33.18 15.00 -27.01
C VAL A 703 33.74 14.40 -25.73
N LEU A 704 32.99 13.51 -25.06
CA LEU A 704 33.47 12.78 -23.88
C LEU A 704 34.70 11.93 -24.19
N ALA A 705 34.72 11.22 -25.31
CA ALA A 705 35.90 10.48 -25.76
C ALA A 705 37.13 11.39 -25.91
N THR A 706 36.93 12.59 -26.45
CA THR A 706 37.99 13.59 -26.61
C THR A 706 38.50 14.10 -25.27
N TRP A 707 37.62 14.44 -24.32
CA TRP A 707 38.01 14.88 -22.98
C TRP A 707 38.75 13.80 -22.20
N VAL A 708 38.25 12.56 -22.22
CA VAL A 708 38.93 11.43 -21.59
C VAL A 708 40.29 11.20 -22.23
N ARG A 709 40.44 11.38 -23.54
CA ARG A 709 41.73 11.28 -24.24
C ARG A 709 42.70 12.40 -23.82
N LEU A 710 42.23 13.63 -23.65
CA LEU A 710 43.05 14.76 -23.16
C LEU A 710 43.48 14.53 -21.70
N ALA A 711 42.58 14.05 -20.85
CA ALA A 711 42.88 13.67 -19.47
C ALA A 711 43.82 12.46 -19.37
N ALA A 712 43.75 11.51 -20.32
CA ALA A 712 44.73 10.43 -20.46
C ALA A 712 46.11 10.92 -20.89
N SER A 713 46.20 12.15 -21.39
CA SER A 713 47.44 12.81 -21.82
C SER A 713 47.93 13.85 -20.79
N ASP A 714 47.38 13.82 -19.56
CA ASP A 714 47.71 14.69 -18.41
C ASP A 714 47.62 16.22 -18.65
N ILE A 715 46.62 16.65 -19.42
CA ILE A 715 46.36 18.07 -19.67
C ILE A 715 45.41 18.64 -18.58
N ALA A 716 45.96 19.24 -17.52
CA ALA A 716 45.25 19.61 -16.29
C ALA A 716 44.51 20.98 -16.28
N SER A 717 44.68 21.80 -17.31
CA SER A 717 44.05 23.13 -17.43
C SER A 717 42.93 23.13 -18.47
N PRO A 718 41.69 22.69 -18.12
CA PRO A 718 40.58 22.64 -19.06
C PRO A 718 40.27 23.98 -19.71
N GLU A 719 40.52 25.07 -19.00
CA GLU A 719 40.27 26.43 -19.43
C GLU A 719 41.13 26.80 -20.66
N ALA A 720 42.35 26.24 -20.79
CA ALA A 720 43.29 26.57 -21.86
C ALA A 720 42.82 26.13 -23.25
N TYR A 721 42.01 25.07 -23.33
CA TYR A 721 41.50 24.53 -24.59
C TYR A 721 39.98 24.66 -24.75
N THR A 722 39.22 24.92 -23.67
CA THR A 722 37.77 25.17 -23.74
C THR A 722 37.41 26.64 -23.99
N LEU A 723 38.19 27.59 -23.47
CA LEU A 723 37.95 29.03 -23.69
C LEU A 723 38.08 29.45 -25.15
N PRO A 724 39.12 29.04 -25.92
CA PRO A 724 39.26 29.39 -27.33
C PRO A 724 38.11 28.87 -28.21
N VAL A 725 37.38 27.84 -27.76
CA VAL A 725 36.22 27.27 -28.47
C VAL A 725 34.92 27.93 -28.02
N THR A 726 34.82 28.26 -26.73
CA THR A 726 33.62 28.88 -26.13
C THR A 726 33.41 30.30 -26.63
N VAL A 727 34.49 31.07 -26.81
CA VAL A 727 34.40 32.45 -27.32
C VAL A 727 33.77 32.50 -28.72
N PRO A 728 34.28 31.78 -29.75
CA PRO A 728 33.62 31.69 -31.05
C PRO A 728 32.20 31.11 -30.99
N ALA A 729 31.95 30.10 -30.16
CA ALA A 729 30.62 29.51 -30.01
C ALA A 729 29.59 30.52 -29.48
N LEU A 730 29.98 31.35 -28.51
CA LEU A 730 29.16 32.45 -28.00
C LEU A 730 28.97 33.54 -29.07
N VAL A 731 30.00 33.87 -29.85
CA VAL A 731 29.89 34.81 -30.99
C VAL A 731 28.89 34.31 -32.03
N VAL A 732 28.95 33.03 -32.41
CA VAL A 732 27.98 32.39 -33.32
C VAL A 732 26.58 32.42 -32.71
N GLY A 733 26.43 32.13 -31.41
CA GLY A 733 25.17 32.25 -30.68
C GLY A 733 24.57 33.66 -30.71
N VAL A 734 25.42 34.69 -30.52
CA VAL A 734 25.03 36.11 -30.63
C VAL A 734 24.63 36.46 -32.06
N LEU A 735 25.41 36.08 -33.06
CA LEU A 735 25.12 36.36 -34.48
C LEU A 735 23.83 35.68 -34.95
N ARG A 736 23.58 34.44 -34.49
CA ARG A 736 22.35 33.70 -34.78
C ARG A 736 21.13 34.39 -34.19
N ARG A 737 21.18 34.81 -32.91
CA ARG A 737 20.06 35.49 -32.25
C ARG A 737 19.83 36.93 -32.74
N ARG A 738 20.84 37.54 -33.37
CA ARG A 738 20.69 38.82 -34.10
C ARG A 738 19.95 38.66 -35.44
N ARG A 739 20.07 37.50 -36.09
CA ARG A 739 19.35 37.19 -37.33
C ARG A 739 17.97 36.58 -37.08
N ASP A 740 17.81 35.86 -35.99
CA ASP A 740 16.57 35.19 -35.59
C ASP A 740 16.25 35.48 -34.11
N PRO A 741 15.42 36.51 -33.84
CA PRO A 741 15.06 36.92 -32.47
C PRO A 741 14.25 35.88 -31.69
N GLU A 742 13.57 34.94 -32.37
CA GLU A 742 12.77 33.89 -31.74
C GLU A 742 13.62 32.69 -31.27
N ALA A 743 14.91 32.64 -31.63
CA ALA A 743 15.79 31.56 -31.24
C ALA A 743 15.96 31.47 -29.70
N PRO A 744 15.69 30.30 -29.09
CA PRO A 744 15.75 30.14 -27.64
C PRO A 744 17.19 30.26 -27.14
N SER A 745 17.37 31.02 -26.05
CA SER A 745 18.69 31.29 -25.43
C SER A 745 19.46 30.02 -25.06
N TRP A 746 18.74 28.93 -24.79
CA TRP A 746 19.30 27.61 -24.51
C TRP A 746 20.08 27.01 -25.69
N THR A 747 19.57 27.14 -26.92
CA THR A 747 20.26 26.60 -28.11
C THR A 747 21.40 27.48 -28.62
N ALA A 748 21.35 28.77 -28.29
CA ALA A 748 22.34 29.76 -28.74
C ALA A 748 23.56 29.84 -27.83
N TYR A 749 23.37 29.80 -26.50
CA TYR A 749 24.44 30.04 -25.52
C TYR A 749 24.73 28.82 -24.64
N GLY A 750 23.76 27.93 -24.45
CA GLY A 750 23.88 26.76 -23.57
C GLY A 750 25.07 25.85 -23.89
N PRO A 751 25.26 25.41 -25.14
CA PRO A 751 26.37 24.51 -25.50
C PRO A 751 27.76 25.13 -25.27
N GLY A 752 27.93 26.41 -25.60
CA GLY A 752 29.20 27.12 -25.38
C GLY A 752 29.51 27.31 -23.90
N LEU A 753 28.51 27.72 -23.09
CA LEU A 753 28.71 27.91 -21.65
C LEU A 753 28.94 26.59 -20.91
N ALA A 754 28.19 25.54 -21.25
CA ALA A 754 28.36 24.23 -20.64
C ALA A 754 29.75 23.63 -20.93
N ALA A 755 30.31 23.87 -22.12
CA ALA A 755 31.62 23.37 -22.52
C ALA A 755 32.79 23.90 -21.66
N THR A 756 32.61 25.03 -20.94
CA THR A 756 33.62 25.59 -20.03
C THR A 756 33.21 25.48 -18.55
N LEU A 757 31.95 25.79 -18.21
CA LEU A 757 31.50 25.87 -16.81
C LEU A 757 31.42 24.50 -16.12
N VAL A 758 31.01 23.45 -16.84
CA VAL A 758 30.83 22.11 -16.26
C VAL A 758 32.19 21.48 -15.89
N PRO A 759 33.21 21.46 -16.79
CA PRO A 759 34.55 20.99 -16.43
C PRO A 759 35.16 21.79 -15.26
N SER A 760 34.89 23.09 -15.18
CA SER A 760 35.46 23.97 -14.15
C SER A 760 34.78 23.81 -12.77
N LEU A 761 33.45 23.66 -12.71
CA LEU A 761 32.72 23.39 -11.45
C LEU A 761 33.13 22.04 -10.84
N PHE A 762 33.28 21.00 -11.67
CA PHE A 762 33.71 19.68 -11.20
C PHE A 762 35.12 19.71 -10.63
N ALA A 763 36.00 20.51 -11.23
CA ALA A 763 37.35 20.71 -10.72
C ALA A 763 37.38 21.51 -9.40
N ALA A 764 36.42 22.41 -9.15
CA ALA A 764 36.34 23.23 -7.94
C ALA A 764 35.86 22.47 -6.69
N TRP A 765 35.02 21.43 -6.83
CA TRP A 765 34.57 20.58 -5.71
C TRP A 765 35.67 19.64 -5.16
N GLY A 766 36.74 19.41 -5.93
CA GLY A 766 37.88 18.58 -5.52
C GLY A 766 39.13 19.36 -5.11
N ASP A 767 39.10 20.70 -5.23
CA ASP A 767 40.23 21.56 -4.90
C ASP A 767 40.14 22.04 -3.45
N GLU A 768 41.16 21.75 -2.64
CA GLU A 768 41.28 22.22 -1.25
C GLU A 768 41.58 23.73 -1.16
N HIS A 769 41.87 24.37 -2.30
CA HIS A 769 42.27 25.76 -2.38
C HIS A 769 41.10 26.67 -2.77
N TRP A 770 40.94 27.78 -2.05
CA TRP A 770 39.87 28.76 -2.23
C TRP A 770 39.83 29.60 -3.53
N PRO A 771 40.90 29.79 -4.35
CA PRO A 771 40.84 30.75 -5.45
C PRO A 771 40.00 30.25 -6.63
N ARG A 772 39.88 28.94 -6.84
CA ARG A 772 39.11 28.38 -7.95
C ARG A 772 37.59 28.43 -7.70
N PRO A 773 37.06 28.05 -6.51
CA PRO A 773 35.64 28.29 -6.17
C PRO A 773 35.28 29.77 -6.21
N LEU A 774 36.14 30.67 -5.73
CA LEU A 774 35.87 32.11 -5.81
C LEU A 774 35.84 32.66 -7.25
N LEU A 775 36.80 32.29 -8.11
CA LEU A 775 36.81 32.74 -9.51
C LEU A 775 35.61 32.16 -10.28
N LEU A 776 35.23 30.91 -10.00
CA LEU A 776 34.04 30.27 -10.55
C LEU A 776 32.75 30.95 -10.05
N GLY A 777 32.65 31.24 -8.75
CA GLY A 777 31.54 31.94 -8.11
C GLY A 777 31.38 33.37 -8.64
N LEU A 778 32.48 34.09 -8.86
CA LEU A 778 32.48 35.42 -9.48
C LEU A 778 32.06 35.38 -10.95
N ALA A 779 32.57 34.41 -11.73
CA ALA A 779 32.15 34.22 -13.11
C ALA A 779 30.66 33.81 -13.21
N ALA A 780 30.18 32.95 -12.30
CA ALA A 780 28.79 32.53 -12.21
C ALA A 780 27.87 33.67 -11.79
N LEU A 781 28.29 34.50 -10.82
CA LEU A 781 27.60 35.73 -10.43
C LEU A 781 27.54 36.71 -11.60
N ALA A 782 28.63 36.91 -12.35
CA ALA A 782 28.62 37.76 -13.55
C ALA A 782 27.63 37.23 -14.60
N LEU A 783 27.61 35.91 -14.84
CA LEU A 783 26.66 35.26 -15.75
C LEU A 783 25.19 35.39 -15.27
N THR A 784 24.90 35.26 -13.97
CA THR A 784 23.53 35.46 -13.44
C THR A 784 23.06 36.89 -13.59
N LEU A 785 23.92 37.86 -13.29
CA LEU A 785 23.60 39.28 -13.40
C LEU A 785 23.40 39.70 -14.87
N VAL A 786 24.25 39.21 -15.78
CA VAL A 786 24.09 39.42 -17.23
C VAL A 786 22.84 38.70 -17.76
N GLY A 787 22.56 37.48 -17.29
CA GLY A 787 21.35 36.73 -17.61
C GLY A 787 20.08 37.43 -17.15
N ALA A 788 20.08 38.00 -15.94
CA ALA A 788 18.98 38.79 -15.40
C ALA A 788 18.78 40.10 -16.17
N ARG A 789 19.86 40.84 -16.48
CA ARG A 789 19.80 42.10 -17.24
C ARG A 789 19.31 41.89 -18.67
N LEU A 790 19.80 40.87 -19.36
CA LEU A 790 19.44 40.57 -20.74
C LEU A 790 18.18 39.69 -20.86
N ARG A 791 17.55 39.33 -19.73
CA ARG A 791 16.42 38.39 -19.63
C ARG A 791 16.67 37.06 -20.35
N LEU A 792 17.91 36.57 -20.29
CA LEU A 792 18.34 35.30 -20.90
C LEU A 792 18.29 34.19 -19.86
N GLN A 793 17.29 33.31 -19.97
CA GLN A 793 17.07 32.21 -19.02
C GLN A 793 18.27 31.26 -18.94
N ALA A 794 18.96 30.98 -20.05
CA ALA A 794 20.10 30.06 -20.06
C ALA A 794 21.27 30.55 -19.19
N LEU A 795 21.60 31.84 -19.25
CA LEU A 795 22.68 32.44 -18.44
C LEU A 795 22.28 32.54 -16.96
N LEU A 796 21.04 32.94 -16.67
CA LEU A 796 20.52 33.10 -15.31
C LEU A 796 20.46 31.76 -14.57
N VAL A 797 19.94 30.72 -15.23
CA VAL A 797 19.79 29.40 -14.61
C VAL A 797 21.13 28.69 -14.45
N LEU A 798 21.99 28.69 -15.48
CA LEU A 798 23.31 28.04 -15.40
C LEU A 798 24.23 28.75 -14.40
N GLY A 799 24.25 30.09 -14.36
CA GLY A 799 25.02 30.81 -13.35
C GLY A 799 24.44 30.67 -11.94
N GLY A 800 23.11 30.65 -11.80
CA GLY A 800 22.45 30.66 -10.48
C GLY A 800 22.50 29.31 -9.79
N ALA A 801 22.41 28.23 -10.57
CA ALA A 801 22.62 26.88 -10.07
C ALA A 801 24.05 26.67 -9.56
N VAL A 802 25.05 27.12 -10.33
CA VAL A 802 26.46 27.08 -9.92
C VAL A 802 26.67 27.86 -8.62
N LEU A 803 26.06 29.04 -8.46
CA LEU A 803 26.17 29.88 -7.26
C LEU A 803 25.45 29.34 -6.01
N ALA A 804 24.24 28.79 -6.16
CA ALA A 804 23.46 28.27 -5.03
C ALA A 804 24.05 26.98 -4.43
N LEU A 805 24.61 26.12 -5.29
CA LEU A 805 25.31 24.90 -4.86
C LEU A 805 26.59 25.24 -4.09
N ASP A 806 27.29 26.30 -4.50
CA ASP A 806 28.44 26.86 -3.79
C ASP A 806 28.04 27.42 -2.41
N ALA A 807 26.93 28.17 -2.30
CA ALA A 807 26.49 28.80 -1.03
C ALA A 807 25.86 27.83 0.00
N LEU A 808 25.17 26.79 -0.46
CA LEU A 808 24.58 25.77 0.43
C LEU A 808 25.65 24.93 1.12
N HIS A 809 26.76 24.65 0.41
CA HIS A 809 27.91 23.95 0.96
C HIS A 809 28.45 24.65 2.23
N GLU A 810 28.30 25.97 2.32
CA GLU A 810 28.85 26.80 3.40
C GLU A 810 27.93 27.03 4.63
N LEU A 811 26.59 26.89 4.53
CA LEU A 811 25.63 27.32 5.59
C LEU A 811 25.06 26.23 6.53
N ALA A 812 25.30 24.96 6.25
CA ALA A 812 24.69 23.83 6.96
C ALA A 812 24.90 23.77 8.50
N PRO A 813 26.04 24.18 9.11
CA PRO A 813 26.31 23.88 10.52
C PRO A 813 25.55 24.74 11.56
N TYR A 814 24.89 25.84 11.19
CA TYR A 814 24.39 26.85 12.14
C TYR A 814 22.94 26.65 12.65
N VAL A 815 22.09 25.89 11.93
CA VAL A 815 20.64 25.78 12.24
C VAL A 815 20.33 24.82 13.38
N VAL A 816 21.19 23.84 13.63
CA VAL A 816 20.96 22.73 14.58
C VAL A 816 21.00 23.18 16.05
N GLN A 817 21.61 24.33 16.37
CA GLN A 817 21.85 24.76 17.75
C GLN A 817 20.64 25.43 18.46
N ALA A 818 19.64 25.94 17.74
CA ALA A 818 18.60 26.80 18.33
C ALA A 818 17.45 26.08 19.06
N VAL A 819 17.22 24.79 18.80
CA VAL A 819 16.01 24.06 19.25
C VAL A 819 16.19 23.41 20.64
N GLY A 820 17.40 23.38 21.19
CA GLY A 820 17.74 22.58 22.38
C GLY A 820 17.35 23.11 23.78
N ALA A 821 16.64 24.24 23.94
CA ALA A 821 16.70 25.05 25.19
C ALA A 821 15.45 25.14 26.15
N LEU A 822 14.40 24.30 26.10
CA LEU A 822 13.13 24.47 26.90
C LEU A 822 12.68 23.24 27.78
N PRO A 823 12.02 23.41 28.98
CA PRO A 823 11.48 22.31 29.83
C PRO A 823 10.19 21.63 29.30
N ARG A 824 10.03 20.32 29.53
CA ARG A 824 9.13 19.46 28.72
C ARG A 824 7.64 19.36 29.12
N TRP A 825 7.24 19.51 30.40
CA TRP A 825 5.83 19.32 30.86
C TRP A 825 4.98 20.59 30.89
N LEU A 826 5.59 21.76 30.72
CA LEU A 826 4.95 23.08 30.85
C LEU A 826 4.17 23.53 29.60
N PRO A 827 4.66 23.33 28.36
CA PRO A 827 3.89 23.65 27.16
C PRO A 827 2.53 22.91 27.04
N PRO A 828 2.38 21.61 27.40
CA PRO A 828 1.10 20.90 27.20
C PRO A 828 0.02 21.19 28.26
N ALA A 829 0.37 21.43 29.53
CA ALA A 829 -0.63 21.63 30.59
C ALA A 829 -1.36 22.99 30.48
N LEU A 830 -0.65 24.04 30.09
CA LEU A 830 -1.21 25.39 29.88
C LEU A 830 -2.12 25.46 28.65
N ALA A 831 -1.78 24.72 27.59
CA ALA A 831 -2.64 24.59 26.42
C ALA A 831 -4.01 24.00 26.79
N GLY A 832 -4.02 23.11 27.78
CA GLY A 832 -5.19 22.32 28.13
C GLY A 832 -6.32 23.05 28.86
N LEU A 833 -6.02 23.69 29.99
CA LEU A 833 -7.00 24.45 30.79
C LEU A 833 -7.62 25.60 29.99
N LEU A 834 -6.82 26.20 29.10
CA LEU A 834 -7.22 27.27 28.21
C LEU A 834 -8.25 26.78 27.19
N LEU A 835 -8.09 25.56 26.67
CA LEU A 835 -9.05 24.95 25.76
C LEU A 835 -10.40 24.63 26.46
N LEU A 836 -10.42 24.16 27.72
CA LEU A 836 -11.67 23.90 28.48
C LEU A 836 -12.58 25.13 28.62
N ALA A 837 -11.98 26.23 29.06
CA ALA A 837 -12.69 27.47 29.39
C ALA A 837 -13.25 28.14 28.11
N VAL A 838 -12.53 28.03 27.00
CA VAL A 838 -12.97 28.54 25.70
C VAL A 838 -14.14 27.68 25.15
N GLY A 839 -14.18 26.38 25.45
CA GLY A 839 -15.28 25.49 25.03
C GLY A 839 -16.60 25.79 25.69
N ALA A 840 -16.58 25.94 27.01
CA ALA A 840 -17.78 26.20 27.81
C ALA A 840 -18.42 27.57 27.48
N THR A 841 -17.61 28.60 27.24
CA THR A 841 -18.09 29.94 26.88
C THR A 841 -18.66 30.00 25.46
N TYR A 842 -18.18 29.16 24.54
CA TYR A 842 -18.70 29.07 23.17
C TYR A 842 -20.09 28.43 23.11
N GLU A 843 -20.35 27.38 23.91
CA GLU A 843 -21.67 26.72 23.98
C GLU A 843 -22.78 27.66 24.44
N GLN A 844 -22.46 28.49 25.44
CA GLN A 844 -23.40 29.45 26.01
C GLN A 844 -23.76 30.54 24.99
N ARG A 845 -22.76 31.09 24.29
CA ARG A 845 -22.95 32.10 23.23
C ARG A 845 -23.73 31.57 22.03
N LEU A 846 -23.53 30.31 21.64
CA LEU A 846 -24.22 29.71 20.51
C LEU A 846 -25.72 29.45 20.81
N ARG A 847 -26.07 29.16 22.06
CA ARG A 847 -27.47 29.05 22.50
C ARG A 847 -28.16 30.40 22.57
N ASP A 848 -27.48 31.43 23.07
CA ASP A 848 -28.04 32.78 23.12
C ASP A 848 -28.28 33.33 21.71
N ALA A 849 -27.37 33.06 20.77
CA ALA A 849 -27.55 33.41 19.37
C ALA A 849 -28.72 32.68 18.70
N ARG A 850 -28.97 31.39 19.02
CA ARG A 850 -30.12 30.64 18.51
C ARG A 850 -31.44 31.16 19.09
N LYS A 851 -31.48 31.46 20.40
CA LYS A 851 -32.65 32.09 21.04
C LYS A 851 -32.99 33.46 20.42
N LEU A 852 -31.98 34.29 20.18
CA LEU A 852 -32.13 35.60 19.52
C LEU A 852 -32.65 35.46 18.08
N ARG A 853 -32.16 34.46 17.34
CA ARG A 853 -32.64 34.18 15.99
C ARG A 853 -34.11 33.73 15.98
N ASP A 854 -34.51 32.92 16.96
CA ASP A 854 -35.88 32.40 17.06
C ASP A 854 -36.88 33.43 17.65
N THR A 855 -36.42 34.44 18.39
CA THR A 855 -37.25 35.62 18.76
C THR A 855 -37.35 36.63 17.61
N LEU A 856 -36.26 36.91 16.90
CA LEU A 856 -36.29 37.77 15.70
C LEU A 856 -37.11 37.14 14.56
N GLY A 857 -37.10 35.81 14.45
CA GLY A 857 -37.95 35.07 13.51
C GLY A 857 -39.44 35.03 13.89
N ARG A 858 -39.81 35.42 15.13
CA ARG A 858 -41.21 35.54 15.58
C ARG A 858 -41.74 36.98 15.55
N MET A 859 -40.85 37.97 15.39
CA MET A 859 -41.22 39.38 15.21
C MET A 859 -41.33 39.78 13.73
N ARG A 860 -41.04 38.86 12.82
CA ARG A 860 -41.39 38.91 11.40
C ARG A 860 -42.54 37.95 11.15
#